data_AF-A0A9W4E6Q8-F1
#
_entry.id   AF-A0A9W4E6Q8-F1
#
_cell.length_a   1.000
_cell.length_b   1.000
_cell.length_c   1.000
_cell.angle_alpha   90.00
_cell.angle_beta   90.00
_cell.angle_gamma   90.00
#
_symmetry.space_group_name_H-M   'P 1'
#
loop_
_entity.id
_entity.type
_entity.pdbx_description
1 polymer ?
#
loop_
_entity_poly.entity_id
_entity_poly.type
_entity_poly.pdbx_seq_one_letter_code
_entity_poly.pdbx_strand_id
1 'polypeptide(L)'
;MRVPSGEQLHVEYGTALQAFTARLPQGWRTMTSGGTPITWQEFSSPGTLPVQGWKLHVSAAATDVLDLVEIVLPRLVETGTTFKVAADVSTVIRLNAGLAGRSQVGKIVTAYPVSDEVLAGLVDRLDAAWRPLRSPAVPSDVPVGSGGALFVRYGAFMGTGSVTDTTGVIHPALRTPNGELHPDVRTTQGNQPRWATLPVRPAAARGPASPGALVEIDGVAYFPLKALAADHRGRVDLGLRVSDGTLIVIRRRFRGVEGDEFGNDAISRLDNERLVLLRLRGSGIAHELVAHDPEAGCLVVTDGGGLRLERFPAQRRLEQLPDLAETVARLHAQGLVHRDLKLSNTRLGPDALRLVDLELAAPSGTEKPIPVGTPAYVAPEGVHATVRPPYDVYSLGSCITHAVLGQCPGGLPQRNNAGRQIGLLRHYRLRTAASLVKECHSPDAERRPTARDLTQRLKDALPALQAESAAAPHAVLDTFDVRWARAAAVSAGLASRRFRVGRDGTYHWGDPSRHAHVSEGLNGGVAGILVSLATLNTALRIGQFTDDIRGAAEWLAERPAAVKAHGLFTGNSGVAVALAVAGRLLGRADLLDAARRRFEYAASSRILDYDLFSGAAGIVWAGRLLDAVLGTGWGSGLVEQQVRRIHKAAGRFDGVVGWPANIEYDSSGGVYVGAAHGTAGIAMALAGWGGATGCAATVQLAGEALHSIAEHGLTDDGSNIRATVSGSTMPAHTWCHGAAGFLWCLLQSGHASAVPDTAMVESIATKFDRAMPFLANPSMCHGVGGMLETWRMLRALPGHRARASRRIGHLVGILRLLHHAYEGATVWSSDQPAVVAPDLWVGFTGPAVQLALAANGSSAPVISPDWLQKCASPPAGP
;
A
#
# COMPACT_ATOMS: atom_id res chain seq x y z
N MET A 1 -3.68 24.54 -36.19
CA MET A 1 -4.00 25.02 -34.83
C MET A 1 -2.79 24.78 -33.95
N ARG A 2 -2.26 25.80 -33.25
CA ARG A 2 -1.14 25.62 -32.31
C ARG A 2 -1.64 24.76 -31.14
N VAL A 3 -1.06 23.59 -30.96
CA VAL A 3 -1.27 22.80 -29.73
C VAL A 3 -0.68 23.63 -28.58
N PRO A 4 -1.46 24.00 -27.54
CA PRO A 4 -0.94 24.70 -26.37
C PRO A 4 0.27 23.96 -25.78
N SER A 5 1.20 24.68 -25.14
CA SER A 5 2.15 23.99 -24.27
C SER A 5 1.39 23.33 -23.11
N GLY A 6 1.94 22.27 -22.50
CA GLY A 6 1.30 21.61 -21.36
C GLY A 6 0.95 22.59 -20.23
N GLU A 7 1.86 23.51 -19.92
CA GLU A 7 1.61 24.59 -18.94
C GLU A 7 0.45 25.51 -19.34
N GLN A 8 0.31 25.82 -20.64
CA GLN A 8 -0.77 26.65 -21.14
C GLN A 8 -2.15 25.96 -20.94
N LEU A 9 -2.24 24.65 -21.20
CA LEU A 9 -3.47 23.89 -20.98
C LEU A 9 -3.93 23.93 -19.50
N HIS A 10 -2.99 23.86 -18.57
CA HIS A 10 -3.28 23.99 -17.14
C HIS A 10 -3.89 25.34 -16.78
N VAL A 11 -3.34 26.44 -17.30
CA VAL A 11 -3.83 27.80 -17.05
C VAL A 11 -5.19 28.02 -17.72
N GLU A 12 -5.34 27.58 -18.97
CA GLU A 12 -6.58 27.73 -19.73
C GLU A 12 -7.73 26.96 -19.09
N TYR A 13 -7.50 25.72 -18.63
CA TYR A 13 -8.54 24.94 -17.95
C TYR A 13 -9.00 25.60 -16.65
N GLY A 14 -8.05 26.08 -15.82
CA GLY A 14 -8.38 26.82 -14.60
C GLY A 14 -9.19 28.09 -14.90
N THR A 15 -8.81 28.83 -15.93
CA THR A 15 -9.51 30.06 -16.36
C THR A 15 -10.91 29.75 -16.89
N ALA A 16 -11.06 28.70 -17.72
CA ALA A 16 -12.34 28.27 -18.25
C ALA A 16 -13.31 27.84 -17.14
N LEU A 17 -12.83 27.08 -16.15
CA LEU A 17 -13.64 26.64 -15.02
C LEU A 17 -14.07 27.81 -14.11
N GLN A 18 -13.19 28.80 -13.91
CA GLN A 18 -13.53 30.04 -13.21
C GLN A 18 -14.58 30.86 -13.98
N ALA A 19 -14.42 31.01 -15.29
CA ALA A 19 -15.38 31.73 -16.13
C ALA A 19 -16.75 31.04 -16.17
N PHE A 20 -16.77 29.70 -16.24
CA PHE A 20 -17.98 28.91 -16.11
C PHE A 20 -18.66 29.13 -14.75
N THR A 21 -17.87 29.08 -13.66
CA THR A 21 -18.36 29.30 -12.30
C THR A 21 -19.01 30.68 -12.12
N ALA A 22 -18.43 31.72 -12.71
CA ALA A 22 -18.97 33.09 -12.66
C ALA A 22 -20.32 33.26 -13.39
N ARG A 23 -20.69 32.33 -14.26
CA ARG A 23 -21.93 32.36 -15.06
C ARG A 23 -23.04 31.44 -14.53
N LEU A 24 -22.83 30.82 -13.37
CA LEU A 24 -23.84 29.93 -12.79
C LEU A 24 -25.16 30.69 -12.49
N PRO A 25 -26.32 30.06 -12.70
CA PRO A 25 -27.60 30.64 -12.32
C PRO A 25 -27.69 30.94 -10.82
N GLN A 26 -28.56 31.88 -10.45
CA GLN A 26 -28.80 32.22 -9.04
C GLN A 26 -29.19 30.98 -8.22
N GLY A 27 -28.60 30.83 -7.03
CA GLY A 27 -28.90 29.75 -6.08
C GLY A 27 -27.98 28.53 -6.16
N TRP A 28 -27.14 28.42 -7.21
CA TRP A 28 -26.08 27.41 -7.25
C TRP A 28 -24.99 27.70 -6.24
N ARG A 29 -24.39 26.64 -5.69
CA ARG A 29 -23.27 26.72 -4.76
C ARG A 29 -22.09 25.94 -5.29
N THR A 30 -20.90 26.43 -4.98
CA THR A 30 -19.64 25.79 -5.39
C THR A 30 -18.75 25.54 -4.20
N MET A 31 -18.09 24.40 -4.19
CA MET A 31 -17.13 24.04 -3.15
C MET A 31 -15.98 23.26 -3.77
N THR A 32 -14.75 23.55 -3.35
CA THR A 32 -13.62 22.68 -3.65
C THR A 32 -13.52 21.61 -2.57
N SER A 33 -13.44 20.35 -2.97
CA SER A 33 -13.39 19.20 -2.06
C SER A 33 -12.27 18.22 -2.46
N GLY A 34 -12.02 17.22 -1.61
CA GLY A 34 -10.91 16.28 -1.77
C GLY A 34 -9.64 16.73 -1.05
N GLY A 35 -8.50 16.23 -1.51
CA GLY A 35 -7.18 16.52 -0.91
C GLY A 35 -6.06 16.07 -1.83
N THR A 36 -4.85 16.59 -1.65
CA THR A 36 -3.72 16.22 -2.51
C THR A 36 -3.47 14.70 -2.43
N PRO A 37 -3.52 13.96 -3.56
CA PRO A 37 -3.31 14.43 -4.93
C PRO A 37 -4.55 14.54 -5.83
N ILE A 38 -5.79 14.42 -5.34
CA ILE A 38 -7.02 14.48 -6.15
C ILE A 38 -7.97 15.55 -5.60
N THR A 39 -8.22 16.59 -6.39
CA THR A 39 -9.07 17.72 -6.00
C THR A 39 -10.30 17.80 -6.91
N TRP A 40 -11.47 18.02 -6.32
CA TRP A 40 -12.74 18.17 -7.02
C TRP A 40 -13.28 19.58 -6.89
N GLN A 41 -13.89 20.08 -7.96
CA GLN A 41 -14.77 21.24 -7.91
C GLN A 41 -16.21 20.74 -7.94
N GLU A 42 -16.98 20.99 -6.88
CA GLU A 42 -18.38 20.60 -6.73
C GLU A 42 -19.31 21.76 -7.07
N PHE A 43 -20.41 21.45 -7.75
CA PHE A 43 -21.45 22.37 -8.20
C PHE A 43 -22.81 21.83 -7.74
N SER A 44 -23.40 22.46 -6.74
CA SER A 44 -24.68 22.06 -6.15
C SER A 44 -25.82 22.94 -6.65
N SER A 45 -26.81 22.28 -7.26
CA SER A 45 -28.10 22.88 -7.60
C SER A 45 -28.92 23.13 -6.32
N PRO A 46 -29.80 24.15 -6.27
CA PRO A 46 -30.62 24.46 -5.09
C PRO A 46 -31.66 23.38 -4.72
N GLY A 47 -31.83 22.33 -5.52
CA GLY A 47 -32.75 21.22 -5.25
C GLY A 47 -32.24 20.18 -4.23
N THR A 48 -33.17 19.41 -3.66
CA THR A 48 -32.84 18.31 -2.75
C THR A 48 -32.43 17.06 -3.54
N LEU A 49 -31.24 16.54 -3.29
CA LEU A 49 -30.78 15.27 -3.86
C LEU A 49 -31.41 14.09 -3.11
N PRO A 50 -31.74 12.99 -3.82
CA PRO A 50 -32.05 11.73 -3.15
C PRO A 50 -30.80 11.24 -2.40
N VAL A 51 -31.00 10.45 -1.34
CA VAL A 51 -29.87 9.90 -0.56
C VAL A 51 -29.04 8.92 -1.38
N GLN A 52 -29.64 8.25 -2.37
CA GLN A 52 -28.99 7.31 -3.29
C GLN A 52 -29.69 7.31 -4.65
N GLY A 53 -28.99 6.87 -5.69
CA GLY A 53 -29.54 6.78 -7.04
C GLY A 53 -28.49 6.40 -8.08
N TRP A 54 -28.87 6.49 -9.36
CA TRP A 54 -27.93 6.35 -10.46
C TRP A 54 -27.07 7.61 -10.60
N LYS A 55 -25.75 7.42 -10.65
CA LYS A 55 -24.76 8.46 -10.95
C LYS A 55 -24.35 8.35 -12.41
N LEU A 56 -24.20 9.48 -13.08
CA LEU A 56 -23.62 9.56 -14.42
C LEU A 56 -22.16 10.00 -14.31
N HIS A 57 -21.25 9.25 -14.92
CA HIS A 57 -19.84 9.59 -15.03
C HIS A 57 -19.51 9.90 -16.49
N VAL A 58 -18.81 11.02 -16.70
CA VAL A 58 -18.35 11.44 -18.02
C VAL A 58 -16.83 11.31 -18.05
N SER A 59 -16.34 10.58 -19.06
CA SER A 59 -14.92 10.36 -19.30
C SER A 59 -14.36 11.32 -20.34
N ALA A 60 -13.09 11.69 -20.16
CA ALA A 60 -12.35 12.64 -20.98
C ALA A 60 -10.85 12.38 -20.89
N ALA A 61 -10.11 12.66 -21.97
CA ALA A 61 -8.65 12.80 -21.91
C ALA A 61 -8.27 14.18 -21.34
N ALA A 62 -7.00 14.33 -20.95
CA ALA A 62 -6.48 15.62 -20.48
C ALA A 62 -6.60 16.72 -21.55
N THR A 63 -6.47 16.36 -22.82
CA THR A 63 -6.61 17.29 -23.96
C THR A 63 -8.04 17.74 -24.23
N ASP A 64 -9.05 17.02 -23.72
CA ASP A 64 -10.46 17.27 -24.01
C ASP A 64 -11.11 18.18 -22.95
N VAL A 65 -10.36 18.63 -21.94
CA VAL A 65 -10.91 19.29 -20.74
C VAL A 65 -11.53 20.66 -21.01
N LEU A 66 -11.05 21.40 -22.01
CA LEU A 66 -11.63 22.69 -22.40
C LEU A 66 -13.00 22.48 -23.07
N ASP A 67 -13.07 21.57 -24.04
CA ASP A 67 -14.32 21.17 -24.68
C ASP A 67 -15.32 20.60 -23.66
N LEU A 68 -14.83 19.87 -22.65
CA LEU A 68 -15.67 19.36 -21.56
C LEU A 68 -16.35 20.50 -20.79
N VAL A 69 -15.64 21.60 -20.50
CA VAL A 69 -16.21 22.78 -19.83
C VAL A 69 -17.25 23.48 -20.70
N GLU A 70 -17.04 23.54 -22.01
CA GLU A 70 -17.95 24.22 -22.94
C GLU A 70 -19.17 23.36 -23.34
N ILE A 71 -19.01 22.05 -23.43
CA ILE A 71 -20.02 21.14 -23.96
C ILE A 71 -20.78 20.44 -22.82
N VAL A 72 -20.07 19.82 -21.88
CA VAL A 72 -20.70 18.93 -20.89
C VAL A 72 -21.32 19.73 -19.75
N LEU A 73 -20.58 20.66 -19.16
CA LEU A 73 -21.02 21.33 -17.93
C LEU A 73 -22.29 22.19 -18.10
N PRO A 74 -22.48 22.96 -19.20
CA PRO A 74 -23.70 23.74 -19.38
C PRO A 74 -24.96 22.89 -19.43
N ARG A 75 -24.89 21.71 -20.08
CA ARG A 75 -26.01 20.76 -20.17
C ARG A 75 -26.41 20.19 -18.82
N LEU A 76 -25.46 20.00 -17.89
CA LEU A 76 -25.75 19.59 -16.51
C LEU A 76 -26.44 20.71 -15.71
N VAL A 77 -26.06 21.96 -15.97
CA VAL A 77 -26.69 23.13 -15.33
C VAL A 77 -28.10 23.37 -15.86
N GLU A 78 -28.32 23.23 -17.17
CA GLU A 78 -29.63 23.35 -17.82
C GLU A 78 -30.67 22.36 -17.26
N THR A 79 -30.23 21.16 -16.85
CA THR A 79 -31.10 20.15 -16.23
C THR A 79 -31.15 20.25 -14.69
N GLY A 80 -30.57 21.30 -14.10
CA GLY A 80 -30.56 21.49 -12.65
C GLY A 80 -29.82 20.38 -11.88
N THR A 81 -28.90 19.67 -12.53
CA THR A 81 -28.25 18.47 -11.97
C THR A 81 -27.01 18.84 -11.17
N THR A 82 -26.94 18.45 -9.90
CA THR A 82 -25.72 18.61 -9.09
C THR A 82 -24.60 17.73 -9.65
N PHE A 83 -23.37 18.23 -9.68
CA PHE A 83 -22.22 17.47 -10.18
C PHE A 83 -20.91 17.89 -9.53
N LYS A 84 -19.86 17.11 -9.77
CA LYS A 84 -18.47 17.47 -9.49
C LYS A 84 -17.58 17.17 -10.69
N VAL A 85 -16.50 17.93 -10.84
CA VAL A 85 -15.51 17.79 -11.92
C VAL A 85 -14.10 17.86 -11.34
N ALA A 86 -13.13 17.19 -11.98
CA ALA A 86 -11.72 17.33 -11.62
C ALA A 86 -11.30 18.81 -11.62
N ALA A 87 -10.70 19.29 -10.53
CA ALA A 87 -10.45 20.72 -10.34
C ALA A 87 -9.31 21.27 -11.23
N ASP A 88 -8.39 20.41 -11.67
CA ASP A 88 -7.25 20.77 -12.50
C ASP A 88 -6.83 19.62 -13.45
N VAL A 89 -6.00 19.95 -14.45
CA VAL A 89 -5.50 18.99 -15.45
C VAL A 89 -4.66 17.88 -14.80
N SER A 90 -3.88 18.21 -13.76
CA SER A 90 -3.14 17.21 -12.99
C SER A 90 -4.04 16.14 -12.39
N THR A 91 -5.22 16.51 -11.91
CA THR A 91 -6.21 15.59 -11.36
C THR A 91 -6.76 14.68 -12.45
N VAL A 92 -7.04 15.22 -13.64
CA VAL A 92 -7.47 14.42 -14.81
C VAL A 92 -6.42 13.37 -15.18
N ILE A 93 -5.15 13.78 -15.30
CA ILE A 93 -4.03 12.87 -15.60
C ILE A 93 -3.91 11.79 -14.53
N ARG A 94 -4.00 12.15 -13.24
CA ARG A 94 -3.90 11.20 -12.12
C ARG A 94 -5.06 10.20 -12.08
N LEU A 95 -6.29 10.65 -12.39
CA LEU A 95 -7.45 9.77 -12.50
C LEU A 95 -7.27 8.77 -13.64
N ASN A 96 -6.88 9.24 -14.83
CA ASN A 96 -6.68 8.40 -16.01
C ASN A 96 -5.45 7.47 -15.90
N ALA A 97 -4.47 7.82 -15.06
CA ALA A 97 -3.35 6.95 -14.67
C ALA A 97 -3.68 5.99 -13.51
N GLY A 98 -4.94 5.94 -13.05
CA GLY A 98 -5.37 5.02 -12.00
C GLY A 98 -4.78 5.31 -10.61
N LEU A 99 -4.18 6.47 -10.39
CA LEU A 99 -3.52 6.83 -9.11
C LEU A 99 -4.54 7.06 -7.98
N ALA A 100 -5.80 7.33 -8.31
CA ALA A 100 -6.91 7.39 -7.36
C ALA A 100 -7.57 6.01 -7.10
N GLY A 101 -7.02 4.94 -7.69
CA GLY A 101 -7.58 3.60 -7.67
C GLY A 101 -8.31 3.25 -8.97
N ARG A 102 -8.33 1.95 -9.31
CA ARG A 102 -8.88 1.46 -10.59
C ARG A 102 -10.34 1.86 -10.84
N SER A 103 -11.15 1.94 -9.79
CA SER A 103 -12.57 2.34 -9.89
C SER A 103 -12.80 3.83 -10.15
N GLN A 104 -11.74 4.64 -10.16
CA GLN A 104 -11.79 6.08 -10.43
C GLN A 104 -11.30 6.44 -11.84
N VAL A 105 -10.73 5.49 -12.59
CA VAL A 105 -10.23 5.71 -13.96
C VAL A 105 -11.37 6.22 -14.84
N GLY A 106 -11.10 7.30 -15.58
CA GLY A 106 -12.05 7.93 -16.52
C GLY A 106 -13.22 8.68 -15.87
N LYS A 107 -13.28 8.83 -14.55
CA LYS A 107 -14.37 9.57 -13.89
C LYS A 107 -14.03 11.05 -13.78
N ILE A 108 -14.05 11.78 -14.89
CA ILE A 108 -13.64 13.20 -14.89
C ILE A 108 -14.76 14.10 -14.36
N VAL A 109 -16.00 13.81 -14.74
CA VAL A 109 -17.22 14.42 -14.16
C VAL A 109 -18.05 13.32 -13.50
N THR A 110 -18.63 13.63 -12.35
CA THR A 110 -19.68 12.82 -11.72
C THR A 110 -20.92 13.68 -11.52
N ALA A 111 -22.01 13.36 -12.21
CA ALA A 111 -23.30 14.00 -12.08
C ALA A 111 -24.26 13.15 -11.24
N TYR A 112 -25.15 13.82 -10.51
CA TYR A 112 -26.10 13.25 -9.56
C TYR A 112 -27.54 13.61 -9.97
N PRO A 113 -28.10 12.93 -10.99
CA PRO A 113 -29.50 13.10 -11.39
C PRO A 113 -30.46 12.85 -10.22
N VAL A 114 -31.52 13.64 -10.12
CA VAL A 114 -32.54 13.50 -9.05
C VAL A 114 -33.54 12.37 -9.33
N SER A 115 -33.65 11.91 -10.57
CA SER A 115 -34.52 10.80 -10.98
C SER A 115 -33.97 10.06 -12.19
N ASP A 116 -34.56 8.90 -12.48
CA ASP A 116 -34.25 8.05 -13.62
C ASP A 116 -34.55 8.75 -14.96
N GLU A 117 -35.60 9.56 -15.02
CA GLU A 117 -35.97 10.35 -16.21
C GLU A 117 -34.93 11.44 -16.51
N VAL A 118 -34.43 12.11 -15.47
CA VAL A 118 -33.37 13.12 -15.63
C VAL A 118 -32.08 12.46 -16.12
N LEU A 119 -31.74 11.27 -15.60
CA LEU A 119 -30.60 10.51 -16.09
C LEU A 119 -30.76 10.16 -17.57
N ALA A 120 -31.91 9.59 -17.98
CA ALA A 120 -32.14 9.20 -19.36
C ALA A 120 -32.01 10.40 -20.32
N GLY A 121 -32.65 11.52 -19.99
CA GLY A 121 -32.55 12.74 -20.80
C GLY A 121 -31.15 13.36 -20.83
N LEU A 122 -30.33 13.17 -19.79
CA LEU A 122 -28.93 13.58 -19.79
C LEU A 122 -28.07 12.70 -20.70
N VAL A 123 -28.27 11.37 -20.64
CA VAL A 123 -27.55 10.43 -21.50
C VAL A 123 -27.82 10.74 -22.97
N ASP A 124 -29.07 10.96 -23.36
CA ASP A 124 -29.42 11.26 -24.75
C ASP A 124 -28.80 12.58 -25.25
N ARG A 125 -28.88 13.65 -24.44
CA ARG A 125 -28.30 14.96 -24.79
C ARG A 125 -26.78 14.94 -24.89
N LEU A 126 -26.11 14.23 -23.98
CA LEU A 126 -24.67 14.15 -23.96
C LEU A 126 -24.14 13.19 -25.02
N ASP A 127 -24.83 12.09 -25.31
CA ASP A 127 -24.38 11.14 -26.34
C ASP A 127 -24.31 11.77 -27.73
N ALA A 128 -25.23 12.71 -28.02
CA ALA A 128 -25.22 13.47 -29.27
C ALA A 128 -24.07 14.49 -29.32
N ALA A 129 -23.72 15.10 -28.19
CA ALA A 129 -22.83 16.27 -28.14
C ALA A 129 -21.38 15.97 -27.73
N TRP A 130 -21.14 14.89 -26.98
CA TRP A 130 -19.84 14.57 -26.38
C TRP A 130 -19.26 13.29 -26.99
N ARG A 131 -18.29 13.44 -27.90
CA ARG A 131 -17.63 12.33 -28.61
C ARG A 131 -16.09 12.46 -28.57
N PRO A 132 -15.47 12.41 -27.38
CA PRO A 132 -14.02 12.47 -27.26
C PRO A 132 -13.37 11.24 -27.92
N LEU A 133 -12.25 11.45 -28.60
CA LEU A 133 -11.55 10.38 -29.34
C LEU A 133 -10.68 9.51 -28.42
N ARG A 134 -10.22 10.05 -27.29
CA ARG A 134 -9.21 9.46 -26.41
C ARG A 134 -9.70 9.27 -24.97
N SER A 135 -11.01 9.26 -24.72
CA SER A 135 -11.53 9.03 -23.37
C SER A 135 -11.30 7.59 -22.92
N PRO A 136 -10.75 7.34 -21.72
CA PRO A 136 -10.64 5.99 -21.18
C PRO A 136 -12.00 5.40 -20.81
N ALA A 137 -12.12 4.08 -20.87
CA ALA A 137 -13.26 3.39 -20.30
C ALA A 137 -13.30 3.51 -18.76
N VAL A 138 -14.50 3.51 -18.18
CA VAL A 138 -14.69 3.51 -16.72
C VAL A 138 -14.95 2.07 -16.26
N PRO A 139 -13.97 1.34 -15.71
CA PRO A 139 -14.06 -0.11 -15.53
C PRO A 139 -15.05 -0.56 -14.46
N SER A 140 -15.47 0.33 -13.56
CA SER A 140 -16.41 0.00 -12.47
C SER A 140 -17.88 0.25 -12.80
N ASP A 141 -18.17 0.75 -13.98
CA ASP A 141 -19.47 1.34 -14.32
C ASP A 141 -20.01 0.74 -15.61
N VAL A 142 -21.32 0.86 -15.82
CA VAL A 142 -21.99 0.34 -17.02
C VAL A 142 -21.88 1.39 -18.13
N PRO A 143 -21.32 1.06 -19.32
CA PRO A 143 -21.26 1.99 -20.43
C PRO A 143 -22.66 2.27 -21.01
N VAL A 144 -22.93 3.52 -21.38
CA VAL A 144 -24.20 3.96 -21.96
C VAL A 144 -23.93 4.93 -23.12
N GLY A 145 -24.93 5.09 -24.00
CA GLY A 145 -24.76 5.89 -25.22
C GLY A 145 -23.88 5.21 -26.30
N SER A 146 -23.85 5.80 -27.49
CA SER A 146 -23.06 5.38 -28.65
C SER A 146 -21.61 5.91 -28.65
N GLY A 147 -21.35 7.02 -27.96
CA GLY A 147 -20.06 7.74 -27.99
C GLY A 147 -18.93 7.09 -27.20
N GLY A 148 -19.24 6.18 -26.26
CA GLY A 148 -18.24 5.46 -25.47
C GLY A 148 -17.59 6.27 -24.32
N ALA A 149 -18.13 7.45 -24.01
CA ALA A 149 -17.60 8.34 -22.97
C ALA A 149 -18.53 8.52 -21.75
N LEU A 150 -19.71 7.89 -21.77
CA LEU A 150 -20.73 8.00 -20.72
C LEU A 150 -20.89 6.66 -20.00
N PHE A 151 -20.93 6.70 -18.67
CA PHE A 151 -21.00 5.51 -17.83
C PHE A 151 -21.90 5.77 -16.62
N VAL A 152 -22.61 4.75 -16.16
CA VAL A 152 -23.53 4.89 -15.02
C VAL A 152 -23.30 3.84 -13.94
N ARG A 153 -23.57 4.22 -12.69
CA ARG A 153 -23.50 3.34 -11.52
C ARG A 153 -24.49 3.75 -10.47
N TYR A 154 -25.18 2.77 -9.88
CA TYR A 154 -26.02 3.02 -8.71
C TYR A 154 -25.16 3.20 -7.46
N GLY A 155 -25.46 4.19 -6.62
CA GLY A 155 -24.68 4.43 -5.40
C GLY A 155 -25.26 5.50 -4.47
N ALA A 156 -24.67 5.60 -3.28
CA ALA A 156 -25.04 6.61 -2.29
C ALA A 156 -24.60 8.02 -2.74
N PHE A 157 -25.46 9.03 -2.61
CA PHE A 157 -25.15 10.42 -2.94
C PHE A 157 -24.57 11.13 -1.71
N MET A 158 -25.37 11.25 -0.64
CA MET A 158 -24.96 11.76 0.68
C MET A 158 -25.83 11.16 1.79
N GLY A 159 -25.27 10.99 3.00
CA GLY A 159 -26.04 10.78 4.22
C GLY A 159 -26.82 9.45 4.37
N THR A 160 -26.50 8.43 3.58
CA THR A 160 -27.21 7.12 3.63
C THR A 160 -26.91 6.27 4.87
N GLY A 161 -25.96 6.71 5.70
CA GLY A 161 -25.40 5.91 6.79
C GLY A 161 -24.17 5.12 6.35
N SER A 162 -23.62 4.32 7.25
CA SER A 162 -22.42 3.54 7.02
C SER A 162 -22.52 2.14 7.61
N VAL A 163 -21.85 1.17 7.00
CA VAL A 163 -21.73 -0.20 7.52
C VAL A 163 -20.27 -0.48 7.81
N THR A 164 -19.98 -1.01 9.00
CA THR A 164 -18.65 -1.52 9.32
C THR A 164 -18.55 -2.98 8.86
N ASP A 165 -17.57 -3.29 8.02
CA ASP A 165 -17.29 -4.67 7.63
C ASP A 165 -16.60 -5.46 8.76
N THR A 166 -16.31 -6.74 8.50
CA THR A 166 -15.64 -7.63 9.48
C THR A 166 -14.18 -7.22 9.78
N THR A 167 -13.57 -6.39 8.93
CA THR A 167 -12.21 -5.86 9.10
C THR A 167 -12.19 -4.53 9.86
N GLY A 168 -13.35 -3.98 10.24
CA GLY A 168 -13.44 -2.71 10.93
C GLY A 168 -13.39 -1.49 10.01
N VAL A 169 -13.50 -1.68 8.68
CA VAL A 169 -13.58 -0.59 7.72
C VAL A 169 -15.02 -0.10 7.61
N ILE A 170 -15.21 1.21 7.69
CA ILE A 170 -16.52 1.86 7.57
C ILE A 170 -16.79 2.21 6.11
N HIS A 171 -17.77 1.54 5.51
CA HIS A 171 -18.21 1.75 4.13
C HIS A 171 -19.47 2.61 4.08
N PRO A 172 -19.63 3.49 3.08
CA PRO A 172 -20.94 4.08 2.77
C PRO A 172 -21.97 2.99 2.51
N ALA A 173 -23.21 3.20 2.95
CA ALA A 173 -24.29 2.24 2.79
C ALA A 173 -25.27 2.65 1.69
N LEU A 174 -25.95 1.68 1.08
CA LEU A 174 -27.20 1.82 0.34
C LEU A 174 -28.33 1.33 1.24
N ARG A 175 -29.50 1.96 1.15
CA ARG A 175 -30.73 1.44 1.72
C ARG A 175 -31.40 0.51 0.72
N THR A 176 -31.65 -0.72 1.11
CA THR A 176 -32.44 -1.67 0.33
C THR A 176 -33.91 -1.24 0.32
N PRO A 177 -34.76 -1.77 -0.59
CA PRO A 177 -36.20 -1.50 -0.58
C PRO A 177 -36.89 -1.81 0.77
N ASN A 178 -36.32 -2.73 1.56
CA ASN A 178 -36.83 -3.11 2.88
C ASN A 178 -36.26 -2.24 4.03
N GLY A 179 -35.45 -1.22 3.71
CA GLY A 179 -34.86 -0.29 4.69
C GLY A 179 -33.54 -0.73 5.31
N GLU A 180 -33.02 -1.91 4.97
CA GLU A 180 -31.74 -2.42 5.47
C GLU A 180 -30.54 -1.70 4.85
N LEU A 181 -29.42 -1.66 5.56
CA LEU A 181 -28.17 -1.10 5.03
C LEU A 181 -27.33 -2.18 4.34
N HIS A 182 -27.08 -1.98 3.04
CA HIS A 182 -26.18 -2.79 2.23
C HIS A 182 -24.94 -1.98 1.86
N PRO A 183 -23.70 -2.51 1.93
CA PRO A 183 -22.50 -1.72 1.62
C PRO A 183 -22.46 -1.28 0.14
N ASP A 184 -22.10 -0.01 -0.12
CA ASP A 184 -21.86 0.54 -1.46
C ASP A 184 -20.42 0.22 -1.91
N VAL A 185 -20.16 -1.05 -2.22
CA VAL A 185 -18.83 -1.53 -2.66
C VAL A 185 -18.64 -1.29 -4.16
N ARG A 186 -17.49 -0.70 -4.52
CA ARG A 186 -17.10 -0.48 -5.92
C ARG A 186 -16.32 -1.68 -6.45
N THR A 187 -16.86 -2.41 -7.43
CA THR A 187 -16.15 -3.49 -8.12
C THR A 187 -15.84 -3.09 -9.56
N THR A 188 -14.73 -3.57 -10.12
CA THR A 188 -14.34 -3.34 -11.54
C THR A 188 -15.03 -4.30 -12.50
N GLN A 189 -16.08 -4.99 -12.05
CA GLN A 189 -16.90 -5.87 -12.89
C GLN A 189 -18.19 -5.16 -13.34
N GLY A 190 -18.40 -3.91 -12.92
CA GLY A 190 -19.63 -3.16 -13.26
C GLY A 190 -20.88 -3.69 -12.57
N ASN A 191 -20.75 -4.55 -11.56
CA ASN A 191 -21.90 -5.13 -10.86
C ASN A 191 -22.73 -4.04 -10.18
N GLN A 192 -24.04 -4.04 -10.44
CA GLN A 192 -25.00 -3.14 -9.83
C GLN A 192 -25.87 -3.91 -8.83
N PRO A 193 -26.42 -3.25 -7.79
CA PRO A 193 -27.36 -3.88 -6.89
C PRO A 193 -28.54 -4.47 -7.65
N ARG A 194 -28.94 -5.71 -7.31
CA ARG A 194 -30.00 -6.44 -8.03
C ARG A 194 -31.37 -5.75 -7.98
N TRP A 195 -31.59 -4.87 -7.00
CA TRP A 195 -32.83 -4.10 -6.85
C TRP A 195 -32.82 -2.78 -7.65
N ALA A 196 -31.70 -2.39 -8.26
CA ALA A 196 -31.60 -1.18 -9.05
C ALA A 196 -31.74 -1.51 -10.54
N THR A 197 -32.89 -1.20 -11.13
CA THR A 197 -33.13 -1.33 -12.57
C THR A 197 -32.46 -0.18 -13.32
N LEU A 198 -31.72 -0.50 -14.38
CA LEU A 198 -31.02 0.49 -15.21
C LEU A 198 -32.03 1.24 -16.10
N PRO A 199 -32.15 2.58 -16.02
CA PRO A 199 -33.19 3.34 -16.73
C PRO A 199 -32.80 3.68 -18.18
N VAL A 200 -31.61 3.28 -18.62
CA VAL A 200 -31.05 3.57 -19.95
C VAL A 200 -30.54 2.29 -20.59
N ARG A 201 -30.49 2.24 -21.93
CA ARG A 201 -29.94 1.08 -22.62
C ARG A 201 -28.42 1.00 -22.41
N PRO A 202 -27.90 -0.14 -21.94
CA PRO A 202 -26.46 -0.33 -21.87
C PRO A 202 -25.89 -0.37 -23.28
N ALA A 203 -24.74 0.27 -23.46
CA ALA A 203 -23.96 0.16 -24.68
C ALA A 203 -23.22 -1.17 -24.72
N ALA A 204 -22.88 -1.65 -25.92
CA ALA A 204 -21.93 -2.74 -26.05
C ALA A 204 -20.62 -2.32 -25.37
N ALA A 205 -20.13 -3.15 -24.45
CA ALA A 205 -18.87 -2.87 -23.80
C ALA A 205 -17.75 -2.82 -24.85
N ARG A 206 -17.13 -1.65 -25.04
CA ARG A 206 -15.82 -1.52 -25.71
C ARG A 206 -14.74 -2.00 -24.73
N GLY A 207 -14.85 -3.26 -24.29
CA GLY A 207 -13.92 -3.90 -23.38
C GLY A 207 -12.91 -4.74 -24.15
N PRO A 208 -11.77 -5.08 -23.54
CA PRO A 208 -10.90 -6.10 -24.10
C PRO A 208 -11.68 -7.38 -24.40
N ALA A 209 -11.31 -8.06 -25.49
CA ALA A 209 -11.80 -9.41 -25.77
C ALA A 209 -11.65 -10.30 -24.53
N SER A 210 -12.58 -11.24 -24.35
CA SER A 210 -12.63 -12.16 -23.20
C SER A 210 -11.24 -12.75 -22.89
N PRO A 211 -10.89 -12.96 -21.61
CA PRO A 211 -9.67 -13.68 -21.26
C PRO A 211 -9.52 -14.97 -22.07
N GLY A 212 -8.43 -15.09 -22.85
CA GLY A 212 -8.17 -16.26 -23.70
C GLY A 212 -8.73 -16.19 -25.14
N ALA A 213 -9.35 -15.08 -25.54
CA ALA A 213 -9.76 -14.88 -26.94
C ALA A 213 -8.55 -14.83 -27.87
N LEU A 214 -8.71 -15.42 -29.07
CA LEU A 214 -7.72 -15.37 -30.14
C LEU A 214 -7.48 -13.92 -30.56
N VAL A 215 -6.23 -13.56 -30.78
CA VAL A 215 -5.83 -12.26 -31.31
C VAL A 215 -5.38 -12.47 -32.76
N GLU A 216 -5.97 -11.76 -33.70
CA GLU A 216 -5.59 -11.82 -35.11
C GLU A 216 -5.04 -10.47 -35.54
N ILE A 217 -3.84 -10.46 -36.12
CA ILE A 217 -3.19 -9.25 -36.65
C ILE A 217 -2.63 -9.61 -38.03
N ASP A 218 -2.99 -8.83 -39.05
CA ASP A 218 -2.55 -9.03 -40.43
C ASP A 218 -2.75 -10.48 -40.94
N GLY A 219 -3.87 -11.11 -40.56
CA GLY A 219 -4.21 -12.50 -40.93
C GLY A 219 -3.42 -13.58 -40.18
N VAL A 220 -2.61 -13.21 -39.17
CA VAL A 220 -1.86 -14.13 -38.31
C VAL A 220 -2.55 -14.25 -36.96
N ALA A 221 -2.87 -15.48 -36.58
CA ALA A 221 -3.52 -15.81 -35.33
C ALA A 221 -2.52 -16.05 -34.18
N TYR A 222 -2.81 -15.45 -33.02
CA TYR A 222 -2.06 -15.57 -31.77
C TYR A 222 -2.99 -15.99 -30.64
N PHE A 223 -2.62 -17.07 -29.95
CA PHE A 223 -3.40 -17.64 -28.86
C PHE A 223 -2.79 -17.29 -27.50
N PRO A 224 -3.47 -16.52 -26.63
CA PRO A 224 -2.99 -16.23 -25.28
C PRO A 224 -3.02 -17.49 -24.40
N LEU A 225 -1.87 -17.86 -23.83
CA LEU A 225 -1.73 -19.03 -22.94
C LEU A 225 -1.88 -18.64 -21.46
N LYS A 226 -1.17 -17.58 -21.04
CA LYS A 226 -1.06 -17.21 -19.62
C LYS A 226 -0.87 -15.71 -19.45
N ALA A 227 -1.67 -15.09 -18.57
CA ALA A 227 -1.43 -13.72 -18.16
C ALA A 227 -0.10 -13.60 -17.40
N LEU A 228 0.81 -12.78 -17.92
CA LEU A 228 2.04 -12.38 -17.25
C LEU A 228 1.82 -11.15 -16.37
N ALA A 229 0.94 -10.24 -16.80
CA ALA A 229 0.51 -9.06 -16.03
C ALA A 229 -0.87 -8.57 -16.49
N ALA A 230 -1.66 -8.01 -15.59
CA ALA A 230 -2.93 -7.34 -15.91
C ALA A 230 -3.21 -6.19 -14.93
N ASP A 231 -3.37 -4.98 -15.46
CA ASP A 231 -3.68 -3.79 -14.67
C ASP A 231 -4.66 -2.84 -15.38
N HIS A 232 -4.80 -1.61 -14.87
CA HIS A 232 -5.71 -0.62 -15.43
C HIS A 232 -5.25 -0.09 -16.81
N ARG A 233 -3.99 -0.33 -17.20
CA ARG A 233 -3.44 0.10 -18.49
C ARG A 233 -3.72 -0.91 -19.58
N GLY A 234 -3.88 -2.18 -19.20
CA GLY A 234 -3.99 -3.28 -20.15
C GLY A 234 -3.50 -4.61 -19.59
N ARG A 235 -3.07 -5.48 -20.51
CA ARG A 235 -2.71 -6.87 -20.22
C ARG A 235 -1.50 -7.31 -21.04
N VAL A 236 -0.65 -8.12 -20.41
CA VAL A 236 0.48 -8.78 -21.06
C VAL A 236 0.32 -10.29 -20.89
N ASP A 237 0.30 -11.01 -22.00
CA ASP A 237 0.12 -12.46 -22.04
C ASP A 237 1.34 -13.13 -22.67
N LEU A 238 1.74 -14.28 -22.12
CA LEU A 238 2.50 -15.28 -22.86
C LEU A 238 1.51 -15.97 -23.81
N GLY A 239 1.88 -16.14 -25.06
CA GLY A 239 1.03 -16.78 -26.07
C GLY A 239 1.81 -17.58 -27.10
N LEU A 240 1.07 -18.16 -28.04
CA LEU A 240 1.60 -18.91 -29.17
C LEU A 240 1.16 -18.26 -30.47
N ARG A 241 2.06 -18.14 -31.44
CA ARG A 241 1.66 -17.95 -32.83
C ARG A 241 1.11 -19.27 -33.36
N VAL A 242 -0.15 -19.27 -33.80
CA VAL A 242 -0.88 -20.51 -34.13
C VAL A 242 -0.28 -21.24 -35.32
N SER A 243 0.30 -20.52 -36.28
CA SER A 243 0.84 -21.10 -37.52
C SER A 243 2.01 -22.05 -37.31
N ASP A 244 2.82 -21.86 -36.27
CA ASP A 244 4.06 -22.63 -36.05
C ASP A 244 4.40 -22.93 -34.58
N GLY A 245 3.53 -22.54 -33.63
CA GLY A 245 3.74 -22.80 -32.21
C GLY A 245 4.84 -21.94 -31.58
N THR A 246 5.32 -20.88 -32.24
CA THR A 246 6.34 -20.00 -31.65
C THR A 246 5.80 -19.30 -30.40
N LEU A 247 6.54 -19.35 -29.29
CA LEU A 247 6.22 -18.58 -28.08
C LEU A 247 6.45 -17.08 -28.29
N ILE A 248 5.44 -16.30 -27.94
CA ILE A 248 5.40 -14.85 -28.10
C ILE A 248 4.85 -14.17 -26.84
N VAL A 249 5.06 -12.87 -26.74
CA VAL A 249 4.44 -12.02 -25.72
C VAL A 249 3.47 -11.06 -26.41
N ILE A 250 2.21 -11.11 -26.01
CA ILE A 250 1.13 -10.25 -26.50
C ILE A 250 0.91 -9.14 -25.48
N ARG A 251 1.15 -7.89 -25.86
CA ARG A 251 0.85 -6.70 -25.04
C ARG A 251 -0.37 -5.99 -25.60
N ARG A 252 -1.40 -5.84 -24.77
CA ARG A 252 -2.61 -5.08 -25.08
C ARG A 252 -2.72 -3.90 -24.15
N ARG A 253 -2.98 -2.70 -24.70
CA ARG A 253 -3.19 -1.46 -23.95
C ARG A 253 -4.60 -0.94 -24.16
N PHE A 254 -5.17 -0.30 -23.14
CA PHE A 254 -6.46 0.36 -23.24
C PHE A 254 -6.28 1.79 -23.74
N ARG A 255 -7.23 2.24 -24.58
CA ARG A 255 -7.22 3.60 -25.13
C ARG A 255 -7.48 4.63 -24.02
N GLY A 256 -6.82 5.78 -24.07
CA GLY A 256 -7.06 6.92 -23.18
C GLY A 256 -6.52 6.80 -21.74
N VAL A 257 -6.06 5.63 -21.32
CA VAL A 257 -5.43 5.45 -20.00
C VAL A 257 -4.00 5.97 -20.01
N GLU A 258 -3.55 6.46 -18.85
CA GLU A 258 -2.28 7.16 -18.71
C GLU A 258 -2.08 8.32 -19.71
N GLY A 259 -3.18 8.96 -20.13
CA GLY A 259 -3.14 10.15 -20.97
C GLY A 259 -2.40 11.31 -20.31
N ASP A 260 -1.49 11.96 -21.04
CA ASP A 260 -0.80 13.18 -20.62
C ASP A 260 -1.40 14.43 -21.29
N GLU A 261 -0.92 15.60 -20.87
CA GLU A 261 -1.32 16.92 -21.38
C GLU A 261 -0.92 17.18 -22.85
N PHE A 262 -0.12 16.29 -23.45
CA PHE A 262 0.30 16.35 -24.85
C PHE A 262 -0.51 15.40 -25.75
N GLY A 263 -1.46 14.66 -25.18
CA GLY A 263 -2.31 13.70 -25.89
C GLY A 263 -1.68 12.32 -26.08
N ASN A 264 -0.53 12.04 -25.47
CA ASN A 264 0.02 10.69 -25.46
C ASN A 264 -0.70 9.85 -24.41
N ASP A 265 -1.13 8.66 -24.81
CA ASP A 265 -1.75 7.66 -23.93
C ASP A 265 -1.02 6.32 -24.04
N ALA A 266 -1.53 5.29 -23.36
CA ALA A 266 -0.92 3.96 -23.39
C ALA A 266 -0.81 3.35 -24.81
N ILE A 267 -1.70 3.72 -25.74
CA ILE A 267 -1.63 3.29 -27.15
C ILE A 267 -0.48 4.00 -27.86
N SER A 268 -0.36 5.32 -27.66
CA SER A 268 0.71 6.14 -28.25
C SER A 268 2.10 5.66 -27.78
N ARG A 269 2.20 5.22 -26.52
CA ARG A 269 3.42 4.62 -25.95
C ARG A 269 3.74 3.24 -26.54
N LEU A 270 2.72 2.43 -26.81
CA LEU A 270 2.90 1.13 -27.45
C LEU A 270 3.42 1.28 -28.89
N ASP A 271 2.94 2.29 -29.62
CA ASP A 271 3.46 2.60 -30.97
C ASP A 271 4.90 3.15 -30.91
N ASN A 272 5.24 3.96 -29.89
CA ASN A 272 6.64 4.35 -29.67
C ASN A 272 7.54 3.12 -29.44
N GLU A 273 7.11 2.17 -28.62
CA GLU A 273 7.85 0.92 -28.41
C GLU A 273 8.06 0.16 -29.73
N ARG A 274 7.05 0.05 -30.59
CA ARG A 274 7.19 -0.52 -31.94
C ARG A 274 8.30 0.18 -32.74
N LEU A 275 8.32 1.51 -32.77
CA LEU A 275 9.33 2.27 -33.53
C LEU A 275 10.75 2.01 -33.01
N VAL A 276 10.92 1.94 -31.69
CA VAL A 276 12.20 1.61 -31.07
C VAL A 276 12.62 0.17 -31.38
N LEU A 277 11.70 -0.80 -31.29
CA LEU A 277 11.97 -2.20 -31.62
C LEU A 277 12.39 -2.39 -33.08
N LEU A 278 11.76 -1.67 -34.02
CA LEU A 278 12.17 -1.70 -35.44
C LEU A 278 13.61 -1.22 -35.64
N ARG A 279 14.04 -0.18 -34.90
CA ARG A 279 15.42 0.33 -34.94
C ARG A 279 16.43 -0.62 -34.29
N LEU A 280 15.99 -1.43 -33.33
CA LEU A 280 16.82 -2.39 -32.60
C LEU A 280 16.82 -3.80 -33.22
N ARG A 281 16.12 -4.02 -34.34
CA ARG A 281 15.98 -5.32 -34.98
C ARG A 281 17.35 -5.98 -35.22
N GLY A 282 17.53 -7.21 -34.75
CA GLY A 282 18.78 -7.96 -34.92
C GLY A 282 19.94 -7.50 -34.04
N SER A 283 19.76 -6.47 -33.20
CA SER A 283 20.81 -6.02 -32.27
C SER A 283 20.99 -6.95 -31.06
N GLY A 284 19.99 -7.75 -30.73
CA GLY A 284 19.97 -8.54 -29.49
C GLY A 284 19.84 -7.71 -28.20
N ILE A 285 19.62 -6.39 -28.28
CA ILE A 285 19.41 -5.51 -27.12
C ILE A 285 18.01 -5.70 -26.52
N ALA A 286 17.01 -5.98 -27.37
CA ALA A 286 15.60 -6.12 -27.00
C ALA A 286 15.01 -7.42 -27.57
N HIS A 287 13.73 -7.67 -27.28
CA HIS A 287 12.95 -8.69 -27.99
C HIS A 287 12.67 -8.23 -29.43
N GLU A 288 12.40 -9.18 -30.32
CA GLU A 288 12.11 -8.86 -31.72
C GLU A 288 10.62 -8.56 -31.88
N LEU A 289 10.29 -7.53 -32.66
CA LEU A 289 8.92 -7.23 -33.05
C LEU A 289 8.36 -8.34 -33.96
N VAL A 290 7.17 -8.82 -33.65
CA VAL A 290 6.45 -9.85 -34.44
C VAL A 290 5.27 -9.25 -35.18
N ALA A 291 4.41 -8.48 -34.49
CA ALA A 291 3.23 -7.85 -35.08
C ALA A 291 2.77 -6.63 -34.25
N HIS A 292 1.97 -5.75 -34.84
CA HIS A 292 1.38 -4.59 -34.17
C HIS A 292 0.05 -4.20 -34.81
N ASP A 293 -0.98 -4.02 -33.98
CA ASP A 293 -2.26 -3.44 -34.36
C ASP A 293 -2.52 -2.18 -33.51
N PRO A 294 -2.37 -0.98 -34.07
CA PRO A 294 -2.59 0.27 -33.34
C PRO A 294 -4.07 0.53 -33.02
N GLU A 295 -5.01 -0.01 -33.79
CA GLU A 295 -6.44 0.20 -33.54
C GLU A 295 -6.91 -0.61 -32.34
N ALA A 296 -6.50 -1.89 -32.29
CA ALA A 296 -6.74 -2.78 -31.15
C ALA A 296 -5.80 -2.54 -29.95
N GLY A 297 -4.78 -1.69 -30.12
CA GLY A 297 -3.79 -1.41 -29.08
C GLY A 297 -2.95 -2.62 -28.71
N CYS A 298 -2.52 -3.39 -29.71
CA CYS A 298 -1.87 -4.68 -29.54
C CYS A 298 -0.46 -4.69 -30.15
N LEU A 299 0.53 -5.19 -29.39
CA LEU A 299 1.91 -5.38 -29.84
C LEU A 299 2.34 -6.81 -29.50
N VAL A 300 2.87 -7.52 -30.48
CA VAL A 300 3.39 -8.88 -30.31
C VAL A 300 4.89 -8.86 -30.50
N VAL A 301 5.62 -9.42 -29.53
CA VAL A 301 7.09 -9.57 -29.56
C VAL A 301 7.49 -11.01 -29.27
N THR A 302 8.72 -11.38 -29.59
CA THR A 302 9.27 -12.69 -29.20
C THR A 302 9.38 -12.80 -27.67
N ASP A 303 9.14 -13.98 -27.09
CA ASP A 303 9.28 -14.15 -25.63
C ASP A 303 10.75 -14.09 -25.17
N GLY A 304 11.68 -14.62 -25.97
CA GLY A 304 13.12 -14.63 -25.68
C GLY A 304 13.53 -15.36 -24.39
N GLY A 305 12.59 -15.96 -23.65
CA GLY A 305 12.82 -16.63 -22.38
C GLY A 305 13.29 -15.73 -21.23
N GLY A 306 13.81 -16.37 -20.17
CA GLY A 306 14.49 -15.69 -19.08
C GLY A 306 13.59 -15.06 -18.01
N LEU A 307 14.20 -14.68 -16.89
CA LEU A 307 13.52 -14.02 -15.77
C LEU A 307 13.95 -12.55 -15.69
N ARG A 308 13.09 -11.72 -15.07
CA ARG A 308 13.47 -10.33 -14.75
C ARG A 308 14.64 -10.33 -13.78
N LEU A 309 15.63 -9.45 -14.01
CA LEU A 309 16.85 -9.40 -13.22
C LEU A 309 16.56 -9.19 -11.72
N GLU A 310 15.52 -8.41 -11.40
CA GLU A 310 15.08 -8.18 -10.01
C GLU A 310 14.71 -9.45 -9.23
N ARG A 311 14.33 -10.53 -9.92
CA ARG A 311 13.90 -11.81 -9.31
C ARG A 311 15.05 -12.74 -8.95
N PHE A 312 16.28 -12.44 -9.39
CA PHE A 312 17.43 -13.25 -9.06
C PHE A 312 17.97 -12.91 -7.66
N PRO A 313 18.64 -13.87 -6.98
CA PRO A 313 19.35 -13.60 -5.73
C PRO A 313 20.35 -12.45 -5.87
N ALA A 314 20.67 -11.79 -4.74
CA ALA A 314 21.58 -10.64 -4.71
C ALA A 314 22.89 -10.89 -5.47
N GLN A 315 23.55 -12.03 -5.23
CA GLN A 315 24.79 -12.40 -5.91
C GLN A 315 24.66 -12.39 -7.44
N ARG A 316 23.62 -13.05 -7.98
CA ARG A 316 23.37 -13.09 -9.43
C ARG A 316 23.04 -11.70 -9.99
N ARG A 317 22.34 -10.84 -9.23
CA ARG A 317 22.09 -9.46 -9.66
C ARG A 317 23.39 -8.66 -9.76
N LEU A 318 24.30 -8.79 -8.79
CA LEU A 318 25.60 -8.11 -8.81
C LEU A 318 26.46 -8.56 -9.98
N GLU A 319 26.52 -9.86 -10.25
CA GLU A 319 27.26 -10.45 -11.38
C GLU A 319 26.80 -9.91 -12.75
N GLN A 320 25.55 -9.46 -12.84
CA GLN A 320 24.92 -9.01 -14.09
C GLN A 320 24.87 -7.48 -14.25
N LEU A 321 25.33 -6.71 -13.24
CA LEU A 321 25.43 -5.25 -13.36
C LEU A 321 26.36 -4.81 -14.50
N PRO A 322 27.54 -5.43 -14.72
CA PRO A 322 28.38 -5.11 -15.86
C PRO A 322 27.68 -5.32 -17.21
N ASP A 323 27.00 -6.46 -17.39
CA ASP A 323 26.30 -6.83 -18.62
C ASP A 323 25.12 -5.89 -18.89
N LEU A 324 24.44 -5.44 -17.83
CA LEU A 324 23.40 -4.43 -17.92
C LEU A 324 23.96 -3.08 -18.40
N ALA A 325 25.04 -2.59 -17.79
CA ALA A 325 25.69 -1.35 -18.22
C ALA A 325 26.20 -1.44 -19.66
N GLU A 326 26.75 -2.60 -20.05
CA GLU A 326 27.20 -2.88 -21.42
C GLU A 326 26.05 -2.86 -22.43
N THR A 327 24.91 -3.46 -22.08
CA THR A 327 23.71 -3.45 -22.92
C THR A 327 23.15 -2.04 -23.10
N VAL A 328 23.19 -1.21 -22.05
CA VAL A 328 22.82 0.22 -22.14
C VAL A 328 23.81 1.00 -23.00
N ALA A 329 25.11 0.75 -22.89
CA ALA A 329 26.11 1.37 -23.75
C ALA A 329 25.87 1.04 -25.24
N ARG A 330 25.47 -0.20 -25.54
CA ARG A 330 25.08 -0.63 -26.90
C ARG A 330 23.81 0.08 -27.38
N LEU A 331 22.83 0.31 -26.51
CA LEU A 331 21.64 1.12 -26.82
C LEU A 331 22.02 2.57 -27.15
N HIS A 332 22.89 3.18 -26.34
CA HIS A 332 23.39 4.54 -26.57
C HIS A 332 24.15 4.65 -27.89
N ALA A 333 24.92 3.62 -28.28
CA ALA A 333 25.61 3.56 -29.57
C ALA A 333 24.63 3.52 -30.77
N GLN A 334 23.39 3.05 -30.58
CA GLN A 334 22.32 3.14 -31.58
C GLN A 334 21.63 4.53 -31.60
N GLY A 335 22.11 5.49 -30.80
CA GLY A 335 21.55 6.84 -30.69
C GLY A 335 20.24 6.90 -29.90
N LEU A 336 19.94 5.89 -29.09
CA LEU A 336 18.73 5.78 -28.29
C LEU A 336 19.06 5.88 -26.80
N VAL A 337 18.12 6.41 -26.00
CA VAL A 337 18.17 6.48 -24.54
C VAL A 337 16.91 5.82 -24.00
N HIS A 338 17.02 4.96 -22.98
CA HIS A 338 15.92 4.14 -22.47
C HIS A 338 14.89 4.95 -21.66
N ARG A 339 15.36 5.83 -20.76
CA ARG A 339 14.56 6.74 -19.92
C ARG A 339 13.67 6.12 -18.83
N ASP A 340 13.55 4.80 -18.77
CA ASP A 340 12.88 4.08 -17.66
C ASP A 340 13.64 2.80 -17.29
N LEU A 341 14.97 2.92 -17.23
CA LEU A 341 15.83 1.79 -16.93
C LEU A 341 15.72 1.37 -15.45
N LYS A 342 15.43 0.09 -15.23
CA LYS A 342 15.31 -0.55 -13.91
C LYS A 342 15.48 -2.06 -14.02
N LEU A 343 15.79 -2.74 -12.92
CA LEU A 343 15.97 -4.20 -12.91
C LEU A 343 14.70 -4.98 -13.33
N SER A 344 13.50 -4.41 -13.14
CA SER A 344 12.25 -5.02 -13.61
C SER A 344 12.07 -4.96 -15.13
N ASN A 345 12.76 -4.02 -15.78
CA ASN A 345 12.79 -3.80 -17.23
C ASN A 345 14.03 -4.42 -17.87
N THR A 346 14.68 -5.34 -17.15
CA THR A 346 15.85 -6.09 -17.61
C THR A 346 15.56 -7.57 -17.47
N ARG A 347 15.75 -8.36 -18.52
CA ARG A 347 15.57 -9.82 -18.49
C ARG A 347 16.89 -10.52 -18.79
N LEU A 348 17.21 -11.52 -17.98
CA LEU A 348 18.32 -12.43 -18.22
C LEU A 348 17.78 -13.70 -18.89
N GLY A 349 17.99 -13.80 -20.20
CA GLY A 349 17.72 -15.00 -20.99
C GLY A 349 18.84 -16.04 -20.89
N PRO A 350 18.70 -17.18 -21.57
CA PRO A 350 19.76 -18.21 -21.61
C PRO A 350 21.05 -17.71 -22.27
N ASP A 351 20.92 -16.85 -23.29
CA ASP A 351 22.06 -16.43 -24.12
C ASP A 351 22.60 -15.05 -23.75
N ALA A 352 21.72 -14.12 -23.31
CA ALA A 352 22.08 -12.74 -23.07
C ALA A 352 21.04 -12.00 -22.22
N LEU A 353 21.48 -10.87 -21.68
CA LEU A 353 20.64 -9.86 -21.06
C LEU A 353 19.95 -9.00 -22.13
N ARG A 354 18.64 -8.74 -21.94
CA ARG A 354 17.82 -7.91 -22.84
C ARG A 354 17.04 -6.86 -22.06
N LEU A 355 16.87 -5.69 -22.67
CA LEU A 355 16.01 -4.61 -22.19
C LEU A 355 14.58 -4.85 -22.67
N VAL A 356 13.61 -4.58 -21.79
CA VAL A 356 12.19 -4.69 -22.09
C VAL A 356 11.48 -3.41 -21.70
N ASP A 357 10.29 -3.18 -22.26
CA ASP A 357 9.46 -2.00 -21.93
C ASP A 357 10.16 -0.71 -22.40
N LEU A 358 10.23 -0.59 -23.72
CA LEU A 358 10.89 0.51 -24.43
C LEU A 358 9.93 1.65 -24.76
N GLU A 359 8.77 1.69 -24.11
CA GLU A 359 7.68 2.61 -24.42
C GLU A 359 8.04 4.09 -24.16
N LEU A 360 9.06 4.34 -23.33
CA LEU A 360 9.60 5.67 -23.01
C LEU A 360 10.95 5.98 -23.68
N ALA A 361 11.53 4.99 -24.38
CA ALA A 361 12.81 5.16 -25.06
C ALA A 361 12.67 6.12 -26.24
N ALA A 362 13.71 6.92 -26.49
CA ALA A 362 13.68 7.94 -27.52
C ALA A 362 15.09 8.20 -28.10
N PRO A 363 15.18 8.73 -29.33
CA PRO A 363 16.44 9.22 -29.88
C PRO A 363 17.09 10.28 -28.98
N SER A 364 18.42 10.28 -28.90
CA SER A 364 19.13 11.38 -28.26
C SER A 364 18.89 12.68 -29.03
N GLY A 365 18.68 13.78 -28.30
CA GLY A 365 18.33 15.08 -28.86
C GLY A 365 16.82 15.32 -29.00
N THR A 366 15.97 14.32 -28.75
CA THR A 366 14.51 14.52 -28.74
C THR A 366 14.12 15.57 -27.70
N GLU A 367 13.48 16.63 -28.18
CA GLU A 367 12.84 17.64 -27.35
C GLU A 367 11.42 17.21 -26.98
N LYS A 368 10.94 17.60 -25.79
CA LYS A 368 9.60 17.27 -25.28
C LYS A 368 9.25 15.78 -25.37
N PRO A 369 10.10 14.89 -24.82
CA PRO A 369 9.81 13.47 -24.83
C PRO A 369 8.64 13.14 -23.89
N ILE A 370 8.11 11.91 -23.98
CA ILE A 370 7.03 11.43 -23.10
C ILE A 370 7.45 11.63 -21.63
N PRO A 371 6.73 12.44 -20.84
CA PRO A 371 7.18 12.95 -19.54
C PRO A 371 6.83 12.00 -18.39
N VAL A 372 7.19 10.72 -18.54
CA VAL A 372 6.94 9.68 -17.55
C VAL A 372 8.24 9.02 -17.14
N GLY A 373 8.32 8.55 -15.90
CA GLY A 373 9.44 7.75 -15.42
C GLY A 373 9.20 7.20 -14.03
N THR A 374 9.94 6.15 -13.68
CA THR A 374 9.82 5.50 -12.37
C THR A 374 10.49 6.35 -11.27
N PRO A 375 9.79 6.69 -10.18
CA PRO A 375 10.39 7.39 -9.03
C PRO A 375 11.68 6.71 -8.54
N ALA A 376 12.64 7.49 -8.05
CA ALA A 376 14.02 7.08 -7.73
C ALA A 376 14.94 6.75 -8.92
N TYR A 377 14.41 6.48 -10.12
CA TYR A 377 15.20 6.25 -11.34
C TYR A 377 15.21 7.47 -12.27
N VAL A 378 14.28 8.42 -12.08
CA VAL A 378 14.24 9.70 -12.79
C VAL A 378 15.43 10.57 -12.36
N ALA A 379 16.22 10.99 -13.35
CA ALA A 379 17.38 11.87 -13.17
C ALA A 379 16.97 13.31 -12.79
N PRO A 380 17.84 14.10 -12.13
CA PRO A 380 17.51 15.43 -11.60
C PRO A 380 17.10 16.46 -12.66
N GLU A 381 17.56 16.31 -13.91
CA GLU A 381 17.11 17.10 -15.06
C GLU A 381 15.62 16.90 -15.38
N GLY A 382 15.00 15.83 -14.88
CA GLY A 382 13.56 15.59 -14.96
C GLY A 382 13.08 14.96 -16.27
N VAL A 383 11.83 14.55 -16.27
CA VAL A 383 11.20 13.81 -17.38
C VAL A 383 10.94 14.66 -18.63
N HIS A 384 10.94 15.99 -18.51
CA HIS A 384 10.73 16.92 -19.64
C HIS A 384 12.03 17.35 -20.33
N ALA A 385 13.19 17.02 -19.74
CA ALA A 385 14.48 17.41 -20.30
C ALA A 385 14.73 16.78 -21.68
N THR A 386 15.51 17.48 -22.51
CA THR A 386 16.01 16.95 -23.78
C THR A 386 16.72 15.62 -23.55
N VAL A 387 16.41 14.64 -24.38
CA VAL A 387 16.86 13.26 -24.19
C VAL A 387 18.37 13.13 -24.40
N ARG A 388 19.10 12.73 -23.35
CA ARG A 388 20.56 12.54 -23.39
C ARG A 388 21.00 11.28 -22.64
N PRO A 389 22.07 10.58 -23.10
CA PRO A 389 22.56 9.35 -22.47
C PRO A 389 22.84 9.39 -20.95
N PRO A 390 23.33 10.50 -20.35
CA PRO A 390 23.56 10.56 -18.90
C PRO A 390 22.31 10.33 -18.03
N TYR A 391 21.11 10.44 -18.60
CA TYR A 391 19.86 10.11 -17.90
C TYR A 391 19.83 8.63 -17.50
N ASP A 392 20.17 7.71 -18.42
CA ASP A 392 20.20 6.28 -18.14
C ASP A 392 21.32 5.91 -17.16
N VAL A 393 22.42 6.67 -17.13
CA VAL A 393 23.51 6.46 -16.15
C VAL A 393 23.04 6.74 -14.73
N TYR A 394 22.21 7.77 -14.55
CA TYR A 394 21.55 8.01 -13.26
C TYR A 394 20.67 6.81 -12.87
N SER A 395 19.87 6.30 -13.81
CA SER A 395 19.04 5.11 -13.60
C SER A 395 19.87 3.86 -13.30
N LEU A 396 21.04 3.68 -13.94
CA LEU A 396 22.01 2.60 -13.62
C LEU A 396 22.52 2.71 -12.19
N GLY A 397 22.78 3.92 -11.68
CA GLY A 397 23.09 4.14 -10.26
C GLY A 397 21.99 3.59 -9.34
N SER A 398 20.73 3.83 -9.67
CA SER A 398 19.59 3.27 -8.92
C SER A 398 19.45 1.75 -9.10
N CYS A 399 19.86 1.18 -10.24
CA CYS A 399 19.96 -0.27 -10.45
C CYS A 399 21.04 -0.91 -9.55
N ILE A 400 22.19 -0.25 -9.35
CA ILE A 400 23.24 -0.72 -8.41
C ILE A 400 22.66 -0.77 -6.99
N THR A 401 22.00 0.31 -6.55
CA THR A 401 21.31 0.34 -5.25
C THR A 401 20.30 -0.80 -5.13
N HIS A 402 19.45 -1.01 -6.14
CA HIS A 402 18.44 -2.08 -6.14
C HIS A 402 19.09 -3.47 -6.08
N ALA A 403 20.15 -3.72 -6.86
CA ALA A 403 20.82 -5.01 -6.89
C ALA A 403 21.42 -5.38 -5.52
N VAL A 404 22.03 -4.39 -4.84
CA VAL A 404 22.70 -4.59 -3.55
C VAL A 404 21.69 -4.68 -2.40
N LEU A 405 20.76 -3.71 -2.30
CA LEU A 405 19.76 -3.67 -1.21
C LEU A 405 18.67 -4.74 -1.36
N GLY A 406 18.52 -5.23 -2.57
CA GLY A 406 17.59 -6.27 -2.95
C GLY A 406 16.12 -5.87 -3.07
N GLN A 407 15.80 -4.61 -2.79
CA GLN A 407 14.49 -4.01 -3.03
C GLN A 407 14.59 -2.74 -3.86
N CYS A 408 13.51 -2.40 -4.54
CA CYS A 408 13.42 -1.22 -5.39
C CYS A 408 13.58 0.08 -4.55
N PRO A 409 14.54 0.97 -4.89
CA PRO A 409 14.73 2.24 -4.18
C PRO A 409 13.56 3.23 -4.37
N GLY A 410 12.60 2.93 -5.27
CA GLY A 410 11.35 3.68 -5.42
C GLY A 410 10.48 3.65 -4.17
N GLY A 411 10.68 2.69 -3.25
CA GLY A 411 10.01 2.66 -1.95
C GLY A 411 10.60 3.63 -0.92
N LEU A 412 11.76 4.24 -1.18
CA LEU A 412 12.34 5.25 -0.30
C LEU A 412 11.54 6.56 -0.37
N PRO A 413 11.42 7.32 0.72
CA PRO A 413 10.69 8.59 0.71
C PRO A 413 11.27 9.60 -0.28
N GLN A 414 10.41 10.50 -0.74
CA GLN A 414 10.65 11.54 -1.76
C GLN A 414 11.00 11.00 -3.15
N ARG A 415 10.56 11.71 -4.20
CA ARG A 415 10.72 11.28 -5.61
C ARG A 415 12.18 11.32 -6.09
N ASN A 416 12.99 12.25 -5.57
CA ASN A 416 14.44 12.29 -5.77
C ASN A 416 15.13 11.92 -4.47
N ASN A 417 15.65 10.69 -4.40
CA ASN A 417 16.15 10.10 -3.17
C ASN A 417 17.61 9.64 -3.27
N ALA A 418 18.39 10.20 -4.21
CA ALA A 418 19.83 9.89 -4.39
C ALA A 418 20.62 9.92 -3.07
N GLY A 419 20.45 10.98 -2.28
CA GLY A 419 21.11 11.11 -0.97
C GLY A 419 20.72 10.01 0.02
N ARG A 420 19.45 9.53 -0.01
CA ARG A 420 18.99 8.41 0.83
C ARG A 420 19.56 7.09 0.35
N GLN A 421 19.64 6.86 -0.96
CA GLN A 421 20.27 5.66 -1.52
C GLN A 421 21.73 5.56 -1.08
N ILE A 422 22.50 6.63 -1.25
CA ILE A 422 23.90 6.70 -0.82
C ILE A 422 24.02 6.55 0.71
N GLY A 423 23.15 7.21 1.48
CA GLY A 423 23.12 7.12 2.94
C GLY A 423 22.87 5.70 3.44
N LEU A 424 21.93 4.98 2.80
CA LEU A 424 21.59 3.61 3.16
C LEU A 424 22.73 2.64 2.81
N LEU A 425 23.33 2.77 1.62
CA LEU A 425 24.51 1.97 1.26
C LEU A 425 25.65 2.16 2.28
N ARG A 426 25.91 3.41 2.70
CA ARG A 426 26.91 3.70 3.74
C ARG A 426 26.54 3.14 5.11
N HIS A 427 25.27 3.17 5.48
CA HIS A 427 24.76 2.61 6.74
C HIS A 427 25.07 1.11 6.87
N TYR A 428 24.97 0.38 5.76
CA TYR A 428 25.34 -1.04 5.63
C TYR A 428 26.83 -1.28 5.30
N ARG A 429 27.67 -0.23 5.33
CA ARG A 429 29.10 -0.28 4.95
C ARG A 429 29.39 -0.80 3.53
N LEU A 430 28.43 -0.65 2.63
CA LEU A 430 28.56 -0.94 1.20
C LEU A 430 29.27 0.22 0.50
N ARG A 431 30.54 0.47 0.87
CA ARG A 431 31.32 1.66 0.47
C ARG A 431 31.56 1.70 -1.04
N THR A 432 31.83 0.54 -1.64
CA THR A 432 32.08 0.42 -3.08
C THR A 432 30.82 0.81 -3.87
N ALA A 433 29.67 0.23 -3.50
CA ALA A 433 28.38 0.59 -4.09
C ALA A 433 28.05 2.08 -3.88
N ALA A 434 28.24 2.59 -2.66
CA ALA A 434 27.98 4.00 -2.35
C ALA A 434 28.83 4.98 -3.19
N SER A 435 30.07 4.61 -3.52
CA SER A 435 30.94 5.42 -4.39
C SER A 435 30.43 5.45 -5.83
N LEU A 436 30.16 4.28 -6.40
CA LEU A 436 29.65 4.17 -7.78
C LEU A 436 28.30 4.89 -7.94
N VAL A 437 27.39 4.72 -6.98
CA VAL A 437 26.08 5.39 -6.98
C VAL A 437 26.24 6.89 -6.86
N LYS A 438 27.15 7.39 -6.01
CA LYS A 438 27.43 8.83 -5.89
C LYS A 438 27.89 9.45 -7.21
N GLU A 439 28.73 8.75 -7.98
CA GLU A 439 29.19 9.20 -9.29
C GLU A 439 28.05 9.22 -10.32
N CYS A 440 27.26 8.14 -10.39
CA CYS A 440 26.11 8.03 -11.28
C CYS A 440 25.02 9.06 -10.95
N HIS A 441 24.86 9.42 -9.68
CA HIS A 441 23.87 10.38 -9.17
C HIS A 441 24.39 11.82 -9.12
N SER A 442 25.47 12.16 -9.84
CA SER A 442 25.90 13.55 -9.96
C SER A 442 24.74 14.44 -10.47
N PRO A 443 24.44 15.57 -9.79
CA PRO A 443 23.44 16.54 -10.27
C PRO A 443 23.80 17.10 -11.65
N ASP A 444 25.10 17.30 -11.90
CA ASP A 444 25.64 17.66 -13.20
C ASP A 444 25.75 16.40 -14.07
N ALA A 445 24.97 16.37 -15.16
CA ALA A 445 24.88 15.26 -16.08
C ALA A 445 26.21 14.95 -16.79
N GLU A 446 27.04 15.96 -17.05
CA GLU A 446 28.33 15.78 -17.74
C GLU A 446 29.40 15.13 -16.86
N ARG A 447 29.22 15.17 -15.54
CA ARG A 447 30.14 14.52 -14.59
C ARG A 447 29.83 13.05 -14.35
N ARG A 448 28.69 12.55 -14.84
CA ARG A 448 28.35 11.14 -14.75
C ARG A 448 29.26 10.36 -15.72
N PRO A 449 29.77 9.17 -15.35
CA PRO A 449 30.52 8.34 -16.28
C PRO A 449 29.64 7.95 -17.49
N THR A 450 30.24 7.61 -18.63
CA THR A 450 29.43 6.99 -19.69
C THR A 450 29.01 5.57 -19.28
N ALA A 451 27.96 5.02 -19.89
CA ALA A 451 27.57 3.63 -19.64
C ALA A 451 28.72 2.64 -19.93
N ARG A 452 29.54 2.94 -20.95
CA ARG A 452 30.75 2.17 -21.29
C ARG A 452 31.82 2.23 -20.19
N ASP A 453 32.09 3.43 -19.65
CA ASP A 453 33.04 3.57 -18.54
C ASP A 453 32.54 2.84 -17.29
N LEU A 454 31.23 2.92 -17.04
CA LEU A 454 30.59 2.26 -15.91
C LEU A 454 30.66 0.73 -16.04
N THR A 455 30.55 0.16 -17.24
CA THR A 455 30.79 -1.27 -17.48
C THR A 455 32.15 -1.71 -16.93
N GLN A 456 33.24 -1.00 -17.29
CA GLN A 456 34.58 -1.36 -16.82
C GLN A 456 34.71 -1.20 -15.30
N ARG A 457 34.23 -0.08 -14.75
CA ARG A 457 34.23 0.15 -13.30
C ARG A 457 33.49 -0.93 -12.52
N LEU A 458 32.35 -1.41 -13.04
CA LEU A 458 31.59 -2.49 -12.42
C LEU A 458 32.31 -3.83 -12.50
N LYS A 459 33.01 -4.14 -13.60
CA LYS A 459 33.85 -5.34 -13.73
C LYS A 459 34.96 -5.32 -12.67
N ASP A 460 35.64 -4.19 -12.52
CA ASP A 460 36.74 -4.04 -11.56
C ASP A 460 36.25 -4.08 -10.10
N ALA A 461 35.07 -3.49 -9.82
CA ALA A 461 34.49 -3.41 -8.48
C ALA A 461 33.75 -4.68 -8.04
N LEU A 462 33.45 -5.62 -8.95
CA LEU A 462 32.59 -6.77 -8.67
C LEU A 462 33.06 -7.62 -7.46
N PRO A 463 34.36 -7.97 -7.31
CA PRO A 463 34.81 -8.74 -6.14
C PRO A 463 34.56 -8.01 -4.81
N ALA A 464 34.79 -6.69 -4.78
CA ALA A 464 34.54 -5.88 -3.59
C ALA A 464 33.04 -5.75 -3.29
N LEU A 465 32.19 -5.58 -4.32
CA LEU A 465 30.73 -5.55 -4.17
C LEU A 465 30.20 -6.86 -3.58
N GLN A 466 30.69 -8.01 -4.05
CA GLN A 466 30.31 -9.32 -3.53
C GLN A 466 30.76 -9.51 -2.07
N ALA A 467 32.01 -9.14 -1.75
CA ALA A 467 32.55 -9.24 -0.40
C ALA A 467 31.80 -8.32 0.59
N GLU A 468 31.56 -7.06 0.23
CA GLU A 468 30.80 -6.10 1.05
C GLU A 468 29.35 -6.57 1.25
N SER A 469 28.68 -7.05 0.18
CA SER A 469 27.30 -7.54 0.27
C SER A 469 27.16 -8.77 1.17
N ALA A 470 28.16 -9.65 1.19
CA ALA A 470 28.16 -10.81 2.08
C ALA A 470 28.39 -10.43 3.56
N ALA A 471 29.19 -9.39 3.82
CA ALA A 471 29.49 -8.92 5.18
C ALA A 471 28.44 -7.96 5.77
N ALA A 472 27.69 -7.24 4.92
CA ALA A 472 26.75 -6.19 5.30
C ALA A 472 25.73 -6.58 6.40
N PRO A 473 25.15 -7.80 6.45
CA PRO A 473 24.23 -8.19 7.52
C PRO A 473 24.83 -8.09 8.93
N HIS A 474 26.16 -8.15 9.06
CA HIS A 474 26.87 -8.17 10.34
C HIS A 474 27.69 -6.89 10.61
N ALA A 475 27.85 -6.01 9.63
CA ALA A 475 28.78 -4.88 9.66
C ALA A 475 28.08 -3.51 9.76
N VAL A 476 27.23 -3.31 10.77
CA VAL A 476 26.41 -2.10 10.91
C VAL A 476 27.09 -0.98 11.71
N LEU A 477 26.79 0.28 11.40
CA LEU A 477 27.12 1.44 12.26
C LEU A 477 26.12 1.59 13.41
N ASP A 478 26.61 1.59 14.66
CA ASP A 478 25.81 2.05 15.79
C ASP A 478 25.69 3.58 15.73
N THR A 479 24.50 4.07 15.42
CA THR A 479 24.21 5.49 15.20
C THR A 479 23.06 5.96 16.08
N PHE A 480 22.82 5.30 17.22
CA PHE A 480 21.63 5.60 18.01
C PHE A 480 21.68 7.02 18.62
N ASP A 481 21.07 7.95 17.91
CA ASP A 481 20.86 9.33 18.33
C ASP A 481 19.55 9.44 19.13
N VAL A 482 19.68 9.30 20.45
CA VAL A 482 18.55 9.36 21.39
C VAL A 482 17.82 10.70 21.31
N ARG A 483 18.54 11.82 21.10
CA ARG A 483 17.94 13.15 21.01
C ARG A 483 17.07 13.26 19.77
N TRP A 484 17.59 12.84 18.62
CA TRP A 484 16.83 12.78 17.37
C TRP A 484 15.61 11.86 17.50
N ALA A 485 15.75 10.66 18.07
CA ALA A 485 14.65 9.71 18.22
C ALA A 485 13.50 10.29 19.05
N ARG A 486 13.81 10.98 20.16
CA ARG A 486 12.80 11.68 20.98
C ARG A 486 12.12 12.81 20.19
N ALA A 487 12.90 13.67 19.52
CA ALA A 487 12.36 14.79 18.77
C ALA A 487 11.48 14.33 17.59
N ALA A 488 11.90 13.30 16.86
CA ALA A 488 11.16 12.71 15.76
C ALA A 488 9.85 12.08 16.23
N ALA A 489 9.85 11.37 17.37
CA ALA A 489 8.63 10.80 17.95
C ALA A 489 7.60 11.86 18.37
N VAL A 490 8.06 12.95 18.99
CA VAL A 490 7.21 14.12 19.33
C VAL A 490 6.65 14.76 18.07
N SER A 491 7.51 15.02 17.07
CA SER A 491 7.11 15.63 15.80
C SER A 491 6.05 14.82 15.07
N ALA A 492 6.21 13.50 15.00
CA ALA A 492 5.24 12.60 14.39
C ALA A 492 3.91 12.57 15.17
N GLY A 493 3.95 12.49 16.50
CA GLY A 493 2.73 12.56 17.31
C GLY A 493 1.96 13.87 17.09
N LEU A 494 2.65 15.01 16.95
CA LEU A 494 2.03 16.29 16.60
C LEU A 494 1.51 16.32 15.16
N ALA A 495 2.18 15.65 14.21
CA ALA A 495 1.72 15.54 12.83
C ALA A 495 0.36 14.82 12.73
N SER A 496 0.04 13.92 13.66
CA SER A 496 -1.27 13.25 13.70
C SER A 496 -2.44 14.25 13.77
N ARG A 497 -2.25 15.44 14.35
CA ARG A 497 -3.30 16.47 14.48
C ARG A 497 -3.86 16.94 13.14
N ARG A 498 -3.08 16.83 12.06
CA ARG A 498 -3.46 17.25 10.70
C ARG A 498 -4.49 16.35 10.05
N PHE A 499 -4.61 15.12 10.54
CA PHE A 499 -5.55 14.14 10.04
C PHE A 499 -6.87 14.16 10.82
N ARG A 500 -7.06 15.14 11.72
CA ARG A 500 -8.29 15.27 12.50
C ARG A 500 -9.46 15.71 11.66
N VAL A 501 -10.60 15.11 11.94
CA VAL A 501 -11.89 15.44 11.35
C VAL A 501 -12.90 15.63 12.50
N GLY A 502 -13.50 16.81 12.58
CA GLY A 502 -14.48 17.17 13.62
C GLY A 502 -14.59 18.68 13.86
N ARG A 503 -15.65 19.09 14.57
CA ARG A 503 -15.86 20.43 15.17
C ARG A 503 -16.31 20.23 16.63
N ASP A 504 -16.12 21.26 17.46
CA ASP A 504 -16.71 21.34 18.81
C ASP A 504 -16.23 20.31 19.85
N GLY A 505 -14.93 19.97 19.82
CA GLY A 505 -14.27 19.22 20.91
C GLY A 505 -14.21 17.70 20.73
N THR A 506 -15.09 17.10 19.93
CA THR A 506 -14.99 15.70 19.51
C THR A 506 -14.38 15.59 18.10
N TYR A 507 -13.43 14.68 17.92
CA TYR A 507 -12.76 14.48 16.64
C TYR A 507 -12.23 13.06 16.50
N HIS A 508 -12.11 12.64 15.24
CA HIS A 508 -11.47 11.38 14.84
C HIS A 508 -10.38 11.64 13.82
N TRP A 509 -9.70 10.58 13.38
CA TRP A 509 -8.67 10.65 12.35
C TRP A 509 -9.17 9.95 11.09
N GLY A 510 -9.04 10.62 9.94
CA GLY A 510 -9.23 9.99 8.64
C GLY A 510 -7.97 9.22 8.23
N ASP A 511 -8.13 8.07 7.57
CA ASP A 511 -7.03 7.30 7.00
C ASP A 511 -6.96 7.51 5.47
N PRO A 512 -5.99 8.29 4.96
CA PRO A 512 -5.83 8.51 3.53
C PRO A 512 -5.49 7.23 2.74
N SER A 513 -4.90 6.21 3.38
CA SER A 513 -4.54 4.94 2.73
C SER A 513 -5.77 4.12 2.32
N ARG A 514 -6.90 4.42 2.95
CA ARG A 514 -8.21 3.84 2.67
C ARG A 514 -9.13 4.91 2.10
N HIS A 515 -8.65 5.78 1.22
CA HIS A 515 -9.48 6.80 0.56
C HIS A 515 -10.27 7.69 1.55
N ALA A 516 -9.66 8.01 2.70
CA ALA A 516 -10.27 8.74 3.82
C ALA A 516 -11.43 8.02 4.52
N HIS A 517 -11.52 6.68 4.42
CA HIS A 517 -12.41 5.88 5.27
C HIS A 517 -11.98 6.01 6.73
N VAL A 518 -12.96 6.02 7.63
CA VAL A 518 -12.74 5.99 9.07
C VAL A 518 -12.68 4.53 9.53
N SER A 519 -11.80 4.23 10.48
CA SER A 519 -11.75 2.93 11.15
C SER A 519 -11.52 3.11 12.64
N GLU A 520 -12.04 2.19 13.44
CA GLU A 520 -11.99 2.25 14.90
C GLU A 520 -10.81 1.45 15.47
N GLY A 521 -10.25 0.49 14.72
CA GLY A 521 -9.36 -0.56 15.23
C GLY A 521 -7.96 -0.09 15.68
N LEU A 522 -7.20 -1.01 16.29
CA LEU A 522 -5.80 -0.79 16.66
C LEU A 522 -4.85 -0.84 15.45
N ASN A 523 -5.20 -1.59 14.40
CA ASN A 523 -4.37 -1.75 13.20
C ASN A 523 -4.23 -0.44 12.42
N GLY A 524 -5.35 -0.03 11.81
CA GLY A 524 -5.54 1.29 11.21
C GLY A 524 -6.84 1.83 11.75
N GLY A 525 -6.79 2.95 12.47
CA GLY A 525 -7.94 3.51 13.17
C GLY A 525 -7.64 4.27 14.47
N VAL A 526 -8.71 4.88 14.99
CA VAL A 526 -8.66 5.83 16.11
C VAL A 526 -8.15 5.18 17.41
N ALA A 527 -8.49 3.91 17.70
CA ALA A 527 -7.99 3.23 18.89
C ALA A 527 -6.46 3.08 18.87
N GLY A 528 -5.88 2.73 17.72
CA GLY A 528 -4.43 2.61 17.58
C GLY A 528 -3.72 3.95 17.78
N ILE A 529 -4.29 5.02 17.23
CA ILE A 529 -3.76 6.39 17.39
C ILE A 529 -3.82 6.82 18.86
N LEU A 530 -4.94 6.57 19.54
CA LEU A 530 -5.10 6.84 20.98
C LEU A 530 -4.01 6.13 21.79
N VAL A 531 -3.82 4.82 21.58
CA VAL A 531 -2.79 4.03 22.28
C VAL A 531 -1.38 4.55 21.96
N SER A 532 -1.14 5.00 20.73
CA SER A 532 0.14 5.61 20.33
C SER A 532 0.42 6.88 21.11
N LEU A 533 -0.55 7.78 21.19
CA LEU A 533 -0.40 9.06 21.90
C LEU A 533 -0.24 8.86 23.40
N ALA A 534 -0.99 7.93 24.00
CA ALA A 534 -0.81 7.53 25.41
C ALA A 534 0.60 6.94 25.66
N THR A 535 1.08 6.12 24.72
CA THR A 535 2.43 5.57 24.76
C THR A 535 3.50 6.66 24.65
N LEU A 536 3.33 7.65 23.76
CA LEU A 536 4.27 8.77 23.64
C LEU A 536 4.33 9.62 24.91
N ASN A 537 3.17 9.97 25.49
CA ASN A 537 3.10 10.68 26.77
C ASN A 537 3.88 9.93 27.86
N THR A 538 3.62 8.63 28.00
CA THR A 538 4.24 7.77 29.02
C THR A 538 5.73 7.58 28.78
N ALA A 539 6.10 7.23 27.55
CA ALA A 539 7.48 6.89 27.20
C ALA A 539 8.42 8.08 27.28
N LEU A 540 7.95 9.26 26.89
CA LEU A 540 8.75 10.48 26.84
C LEU A 540 8.59 11.34 28.10
N ARG A 541 7.66 11.00 29.00
CA ARG A 541 7.24 11.77 30.19
C ARG A 541 6.78 13.18 29.82
N ILE A 542 5.80 13.24 28.91
CA ILE A 542 5.18 14.47 28.42
C ILE A 542 3.65 14.39 28.56
N GLY A 543 2.96 15.53 28.60
CA GLY A 543 1.50 15.62 28.68
C GLY A 543 0.83 16.24 27.46
N GLN A 544 1.61 16.51 26.40
CA GLN A 544 1.16 17.34 25.28
C GLN A 544 0.00 16.73 24.46
N PHE A 545 -0.24 15.42 24.57
CA PHE A 545 -1.26 14.71 23.82
C PHE A 545 -2.52 14.37 24.64
N THR A 546 -2.66 14.89 25.86
CA THR A 546 -3.78 14.53 26.76
C THR A 546 -5.15 14.90 26.17
N ASP A 547 -5.29 16.09 25.59
CA ASP A 547 -6.55 16.49 24.93
C ASP A 547 -6.85 15.65 23.69
N ASP A 548 -5.80 15.17 23.03
CA ASP A 548 -5.83 14.32 21.85
C ASP A 548 -6.39 12.93 22.19
N ILE A 549 -5.92 12.38 23.31
CA ILE A 549 -6.43 11.12 23.87
C ILE A 549 -7.89 11.28 24.30
N ARG A 550 -8.26 12.41 24.91
CA ARG A 550 -9.65 12.69 25.32
C ARG A 550 -10.61 12.71 24.12
N GLY A 551 -10.31 13.51 23.09
CA GLY A 551 -11.19 13.63 21.91
C GLY A 551 -11.34 12.30 21.16
N ALA A 552 -10.25 11.53 21.05
CA ALA A 552 -10.27 10.18 20.46
C ALA A 552 -11.18 9.22 21.25
N ALA A 553 -11.07 9.24 22.58
CA ALA A 553 -11.82 8.35 23.45
C ALA A 553 -13.32 8.68 23.45
N GLU A 554 -13.67 9.98 23.48
CA GLU A 554 -15.06 10.43 23.41
C GLU A 554 -15.71 9.99 22.10
N TRP A 555 -15.02 10.17 20.96
CA TRP A 555 -15.52 9.72 19.67
C TRP A 555 -15.72 8.19 19.59
N LEU A 556 -14.81 7.40 20.17
CA LEU A 556 -14.95 5.94 20.24
C LEU A 556 -16.12 5.52 21.15
N ALA A 557 -16.34 6.24 22.25
CA ALA A 557 -17.36 5.92 23.25
C ALA A 557 -18.79 6.19 22.77
N GLU A 558 -19.00 7.18 21.89
CA GLU A 558 -20.30 7.51 21.29
C GLU A 558 -20.82 6.45 20.31
N ARG A 559 -19.91 5.64 19.76
CA ARG A 559 -20.24 4.68 18.70
C ARG A 559 -20.75 3.34 19.27
N PRO A 560 -21.75 2.71 18.61
CA PRO A 560 -22.39 1.52 19.14
C PRO A 560 -21.47 0.29 19.07
N ALA A 561 -21.65 -0.62 20.02
CA ALA A 561 -20.95 -1.91 20.02
C ALA A 561 -21.43 -2.87 18.91
N ALA A 562 -22.66 -2.69 18.41
CA ALA A 562 -23.32 -3.57 17.44
C ALA A 562 -22.74 -3.45 16.01
N VAL A 563 -21.46 -3.80 15.85
CA VAL A 563 -20.72 -3.84 14.58
C VAL A 563 -20.22 -5.26 14.31
N LYS A 564 -19.89 -5.58 13.06
CA LYS A 564 -19.41 -6.91 12.64
C LYS A 564 -17.93 -7.19 12.97
N ALA A 565 -17.17 -6.16 13.37
CA ALA A 565 -15.76 -6.27 13.70
C ALA A 565 -15.55 -6.41 15.21
N HIS A 566 -14.98 -7.54 15.64
CA HIS A 566 -14.85 -7.86 17.07
C HIS A 566 -13.41 -8.04 17.56
N GLY A 567 -12.47 -8.39 16.69
CA GLY A 567 -11.09 -8.73 17.06
C GLY A 567 -10.30 -7.60 17.72
N LEU A 568 -9.11 -7.94 18.21
CA LEU A 568 -8.22 -7.01 18.91
C LEU A 568 -7.71 -5.90 17.98
N PHE A 569 -7.32 -6.24 16.75
CA PHE A 569 -6.70 -5.28 15.85
C PHE A 569 -7.72 -4.57 14.94
N THR A 570 -8.87 -5.19 14.70
CA THR A 570 -9.87 -4.70 13.74
C THR A 570 -11.14 -4.16 14.39
N GLY A 571 -11.43 -4.46 15.66
CA GLY A 571 -12.78 -4.31 16.18
C GLY A 571 -12.93 -3.97 17.66
N ASN A 572 -14.12 -4.27 18.17
CA ASN A 572 -14.59 -3.89 19.50
C ASN A 572 -13.62 -4.22 20.65
N SER A 573 -12.91 -5.34 20.60
CA SER A 573 -11.96 -5.70 21.66
C SER A 573 -10.78 -4.74 21.74
N GLY A 574 -10.22 -4.31 20.61
CA GLY A 574 -9.16 -3.29 20.59
C GLY A 574 -9.65 -1.92 21.04
N VAL A 575 -10.85 -1.55 20.61
CA VAL A 575 -11.51 -0.31 21.03
C VAL A 575 -11.73 -0.30 22.54
N ALA A 576 -12.18 -1.41 23.12
CA ALA A 576 -12.37 -1.54 24.55
C ALA A 576 -11.05 -1.34 25.33
N VAL A 577 -9.95 -1.94 24.86
CA VAL A 577 -8.62 -1.76 25.48
C VAL A 577 -8.19 -0.29 25.43
N ALA A 578 -8.34 0.37 24.28
CA ALA A 578 -8.00 1.79 24.14
C ALA A 578 -8.84 2.70 25.06
N LEU A 579 -10.16 2.46 25.11
CA LEU A 579 -11.07 3.17 26.01
C LEU A 579 -10.74 2.94 27.49
N ALA A 580 -10.37 1.72 27.87
CA ALA A 580 -9.97 1.42 29.25
C ALA A 580 -8.68 2.16 29.64
N VAL A 581 -7.68 2.20 28.75
CA VAL A 581 -6.44 2.96 28.96
C VAL A 581 -6.75 4.46 29.12
N ALA A 582 -7.54 5.04 28.22
CA ALA A 582 -7.93 6.45 28.31
C ALA A 582 -8.76 6.75 29.56
N GLY A 583 -9.75 5.90 29.89
CA GLY A 583 -10.61 6.09 31.05
C GLY A 583 -9.84 6.07 32.37
N ARG A 584 -8.84 5.18 32.50
CA ARG A 584 -7.93 5.15 33.66
C ARG A 584 -7.00 6.37 33.69
N LEU A 585 -6.36 6.68 32.56
CA LEU A 585 -5.43 7.81 32.44
C LEU A 585 -6.10 9.16 32.75
N LEU A 586 -7.34 9.33 32.31
CA LEU A 586 -8.11 10.57 32.44
C LEU A 586 -9.05 10.60 33.66
N GLY A 587 -9.18 9.50 34.41
CA GLY A 587 -10.11 9.40 35.55
C GLY A 587 -11.59 9.49 35.16
N ARG A 588 -11.98 8.94 34.00
CA ARG A 588 -13.32 9.07 33.39
C ARG A 588 -14.09 7.74 33.43
N ALA A 589 -15.11 7.65 34.28
CA ALA A 589 -15.90 6.43 34.46
C ALA A 589 -16.77 6.06 33.24
N ASP A 590 -17.31 7.06 32.53
CA ASP A 590 -18.12 6.87 31.33
C ASP A 590 -17.34 6.19 30.19
N LEU A 591 -16.04 6.48 30.05
CA LEU A 591 -15.15 5.80 29.11
C LEU A 591 -14.90 4.34 29.50
N LEU A 592 -14.79 4.07 30.81
CA LEU A 592 -14.68 2.69 31.33
C LEU A 592 -15.97 1.90 31.07
N ASP A 593 -17.13 2.53 31.24
CA ASP A 593 -18.42 1.89 30.94
C ASP A 593 -18.57 1.62 29.43
N ALA A 594 -18.11 2.54 28.57
CA ALA A 594 -18.05 2.31 27.13
C ALA A 594 -17.11 1.15 26.78
N ALA A 595 -15.94 1.07 27.42
CA ALA A 595 -15.02 -0.06 27.27
C ALA A 595 -15.69 -1.39 27.63
N ARG A 596 -16.42 -1.44 28.75
CA ARG A 596 -17.17 -2.63 29.19
C ARG A 596 -18.21 -3.06 28.17
N ARG A 597 -19.07 -2.15 27.72
CA ARG A 597 -20.10 -2.43 26.71
C ARG A 597 -19.51 -2.98 25.42
N ARG A 598 -18.41 -2.39 24.94
CA ARG A 598 -17.70 -2.84 23.72
C ARG A 598 -17.17 -4.25 23.88
N PHE A 599 -16.51 -4.55 25.01
CA PHE A 599 -15.91 -5.86 25.24
C PHE A 599 -16.93 -6.96 25.50
N GLU A 600 -18.00 -6.69 26.27
CA GLU A 600 -19.07 -7.66 26.53
C GLU A 600 -19.76 -8.10 25.23
N TYR A 601 -20.03 -7.14 24.33
CA TYR A 601 -20.57 -7.45 23.02
C TYR A 601 -19.60 -8.30 22.17
N ALA A 602 -18.31 -7.99 22.17
CA ALA A 602 -17.30 -8.79 21.47
C ALA A 602 -17.19 -10.21 22.04
N ALA A 603 -17.12 -10.34 23.37
CA ALA A 603 -16.93 -11.62 24.07
C ALA A 603 -18.11 -12.58 23.88
N SER A 604 -19.33 -12.07 23.79
CA SER A 604 -20.56 -12.85 23.55
C SER A 604 -20.83 -13.16 22.07
N SER A 605 -20.12 -12.51 21.14
CA SER A 605 -20.37 -12.66 19.70
C SER A 605 -19.83 -13.97 19.13
N ARG A 606 -20.56 -14.53 18.15
CA ARG A 606 -20.13 -15.71 17.40
C ARG A 606 -19.26 -15.30 16.20
N ILE A 607 -17.95 -15.35 16.40
CA ILE A 607 -16.95 -15.00 15.36
C ILE A 607 -16.46 -16.23 14.62
N LEU A 608 -16.29 -16.16 13.30
CA LEU A 608 -15.85 -17.30 12.49
C LEU A 608 -14.33 -17.52 12.54
N ASP A 609 -13.56 -16.45 12.74
CA ASP A 609 -12.09 -16.47 12.77
C ASP A 609 -11.55 -16.80 14.17
N TYR A 610 -10.43 -17.52 14.23
CA TYR A 610 -9.76 -17.90 15.49
C TYR A 610 -8.57 -17.03 15.86
N ASP A 611 -8.05 -16.23 14.92
CA ASP A 611 -6.75 -15.59 15.04
C ASP A 611 -6.67 -14.45 16.09
N LEU A 612 -5.44 -13.93 16.28
CA LEU A 612 -5.17 -12.81 17.20
C LEU A 612 -5.70 -11.48 16.65
N PHE A 613 -5.82 -11.36 15.33
CA PHE A 613 -6.03 -10.10 14.64
C PHE A 613 -7.50 -9.69 14.61
N SER A 614 -8.34 -10.45 13.89
CA SER A 614 -9.79 -10.26 13.77
C SER A 614 -10.60 -11.27 14.59
N GLY A 615 -9.96 -12.36 15.02
CA GLY A 615 -10.62 -13.54 15.56
C GLY A 615 -10.72 -13.65 17.08
N ALA A 616 -11.13 -14.85 17.50
CA ALA A 616 -11.40 -15.22 18.88
C ALA A 616 -10.17 -15.08 19.80
N ALA A 617 -8.96 -15.40 19.35
CA ALA A 617 -7.76 -15.25 20.17
C ALA A 617 -7.46 -13.78 20.48
N GLY A 618 -7.79 -12.86 19.56
CA GLY A 618 -7.73 -11.42 19.80
C GLY A 618 -8.60 -10.99 20.98
N ILE A 619 -9.82 -11.53 21.06
CA ILE A 619 -10.73 -11.26 22.19
C ILE A 619 -10.17 -11.81 23.49
N VAL A 620 -9.63 -13.03 23.47
CA VAL A 620 -9.02 -13.67 24.64
C VAL A 620 -7.85 -12.83 25.16
N TRP A 621 -6.96 -12.38 24.27
CA TRP A 621 -5.85 -11.51 24.65
C TRP A 621 -6.31 -10.14 25.15
N ALA A 622 -7.31 -9.53 24.50
CA ALA A 622 -7.88 -8.26 24.96
C ALA A 622 -8.45 -8.36 26.39
N GLY A 623 -9.08 -9.48 26.76
CA GLY A 623 -9.53 -9.73 28.14
C GLY A 623 -8.39 -9.63 29.14
N ARG A 624 -7.19 -10.11 28.78
CA ARG A 624 -5.99 -9.99 29.62
C ARG A 624 -5.41 -8.59 29.70
N LEU A 625 -5.43 -7.86 28.59
CA LEU A 625 -5.02 -6.46 28.59
C LEU A 625 -5.96 -5.62 29.48
N LEU A 626 -7.27 -5.88 29.41
CA LEU A 626 -8.28 -5.20 30.23
C LEU A 626 -8.10 -5.52 31.72
N ASP A 627 -7.86 -6.77 32.07
CA ASP A 627 -7.59 -7.18 33.46
C ASP A 627 -6.39 -6.43 34.05
N ALA A 628 -5.31 -6.29 33.28
CA ALA A 628 -4.12 -5.56 33.72
C ALA A 628 -4.36 -4.05 33.86
N VAL A 629 -5.08 -3.42 32.92
CA VAL A 629 -5.39 -1.99 32.95
C VAL A 629 -6.37 -1.63 34.07
N LEU A 630 -7.38 -2.48 34.30
CA LEU A 630 -8.44 -2.26 35.27
C LEU A 630 -8.10 -2.80 36.67
N GLY A 631 -7.12 -3.69 36.79
CA GLY A 631 -6.79 -4.37 38.04
C GLY A 631 -7.87 -5.36 38.47
N THR A 632 -8.50 -6.05 37.50
CA THR A 632 -9.62 -6.99 37.74
C THR A 632 -9.35 -8.36 37.12
N GLY A 633 -10.20 -9.36 37.39
CA GLY A 633 -10.25 -10.63 36.64
C GLY A 633 -11.48 -10.75 35.71
N TRP A 634 -12.20 -9.65 35.51
CA TRP A 634 -13.47 -9.60 34.79
C TRP A 634 -13.31 -9.94 33.30
N GLY A 635 -12.26 -9.43 32.66
CA GLY A 635 -12.01 -9.64 31.24
C GLY A 635 -11.73 -11.12 30.93
N SER A 636 -10.87 -11.76 31.73
CA SER A 636 -10.57 -13.20 31.60
C SER A 636 -11.79 -14.08 31.85
N GLY A 637 -12.71 -13.67 32.73
CA GLY A 637 -13.93 -14.41 33.02
C GLY A 637 -14.92 -14.44 31.85
N LEU A 638 -15.01 -13.36 31.05
CA LEU A 638 -15.96 -13.26 29.95
C LEU A 638 -15.58 -14.06 28.70
N VAL A 639 -14.30 -14.41 28.54
CA VAL A 639 -13.78 -15.00 27.29
C VAL A 639 -13.71 -16.53 27.30
N GLU A 640 -14.17 -17.18 28.36
CA GLU A 640 -14.09 -18.64 28.51
C GLU A 640 -14.78 -19.39 27.36
N GLN A 641 -15.91 -18.86 26.86
CA GLN A 641 -16.58 -19.44 25.69
C GLN A 641 -15.70 -19.38 24.44
N GLN A 642 -14.95 -18.30 24.23
CA GLN A 642 -14.04 -18.17 23.08
C GLN A 642 -12.86 -19.13 23.22
N VAL A 643 -12.31 -19.29 24.43
CA VAL A 643 -11.25 -20.29 24.71
C VAL A 643 -11.73 -21.71 24.40
N ARG A 644 -12.93 -22.09 24.85
CA ARG A 644 -13.53 -23.41 24.53
C ARG A 644 -13.65 -23.64 23.02
N ARG A 645 -13.99 -22.61 22.26
CA ARG A 645 -14.11 -22.69 20.79
C ARG A 645 -12.75 -22.88 20.13
N ILE A 646 -11.73 -22.16 20.58
CA ILE A 646 -10.35 -22.33 20.09
C ILE A 646 -9.87 -23.75 20.40
N HIS A 647 -10.08 -24.26 21.62
CA HIS A 647 -9.76 -25.66 21.97
C HIS A 647 -10.43 -26.67 21.04
N LYS A 648 -11.74 -26.54 20.82
CA LYS A 648 -12.50 -27.47 19.98
C LYS A 648 -12.03 -27.48 18.51
N ALA A 649 -11.48 -26.36 18.03
CA ALA A 649 -11.06 -26.20 16.65
C ALA A 649 -9.57 -26.54 16.41
N ALA A 650 -8.80 -26.84 17.46
CA ALA A 650 -7.39 -27.17 17.32
C ALA A 650 -7.20 -28.47 16.54
N GLY A 651 -6.27 -28.47 15.58
CA GLY A 651 -5.91 -29.64 14.77
C GLY A 651 -4.42 -29.68 14.45
N ARG A 652 -3.96 -30.72 13.76
CA ARG A 652 -2.58 -30.85 13.27
C ARG A 652 -2.52 -30.72 11.75
N PHE A 653 -1.60 -29.91 11.26
CA PHE A 653 -1.40 -29.55 9.86
C PHE A 653 0.09 -29.59 9.56
N ASP A 654 0.54 -30.59 8.80
CA ASP A 654 1.98 -30.85 8.54
C ASP A 654 2.85 -30.82 9.80
N GLY A 655 2.37 -31.46 10.87
CA GLY A 655 3.05 -31.52 12.17
C GLY A 655 2.80 -30.32 13.09
N VAL A 656 2.42 -29.16 12.54
CA VAL A 656 2.09 -27.95 13.32
C VAL A 656 0.69 -28.07 13.93
N VAL A 657 0.56 -27.87 15.24
CA VAL A 657 -0.75 -27.67 15.87
C VAL A 657 -1.27 -26.30 15.45
N GLY A 658 -2.49 -26.21 14.93
CA GLY A 658 -3.01 -24.95 14.43
C GLY A 658 -4.51 -24.93 14.19
N TRP A 659 -4.95 -23.86 13.52
CA TRP A 659 -6.36 -23.58 13.27
C TRP A 659 -6.55 -23.20 11.80
N PRO A 660 -7.61 -23.67 11.14
CA PRO A 660 -7.87 -23.33 9.76
C PRO A 660 -8.14 -21.83 9.63
N ALA A 661 -7.52 -21.20 8.63
CA ALA A 661 -7.85 -19.85 8.23
C ALA A 661 -9.26 -19.80 7.63
N ASN A 662 -9.95 -18.67 7.77
CA ASN A 662 -11.22 -18.46 7.11
C ASN A 662 -11.00 -18.22 5.60
N ILE A 663 -11.82 -18.90 4.81
CA ILE A 663 -11.73 -19.03 3.34
C ILE A 663 -11.85 -17.65 2.64
N GLU A 664 -12.47 -16.65 3.29
CA GLU A 664 -12.62 -15.30 2.74
C GLU A 664 -11.29 -14.54 2.54
N TYR A 665 -10.23 -14.87 3.29
CA TYR A 665 -8.93 -14.18 3.21
C TYR A 665 -7.85 -14.98 2.50
N ASP A 666 -8.03 -16.29 2.37
CA ASP A 666 -6.99 -17.15 1.83
C ASP A 666 -7.55 -18.34 1.05
N SER A 667 -7.35 -18.31 -0.27
CA SER A 667 -7.67 -19.41 -1.18
C SER A 667 -6.59 -20.51 -1.21
N SER A 668 -5.48 -20.35 -0.48
CA SER A 668 -4.34 -21.29 -0.48
C SER A 668 -4.52 -22.49 0.44
N GLY A 669 -5.52 -22.46 1.33
CA GLY A 669 -5.91 -23.60 2.18
C GLY A 669 -4.90 -23.99 3.27
N GLY A 670 -3.88 -23.17 3.55
CA GLY A 670 -2.86 -23.44 4.56
C GLY A 670 -3.13 -22.82 5.95
N VAL A 671 -2.50 -23.37 6.99
CA VAL A 671 -2.46 -22.78 8.33
C VAL A 671 -1.28 -21.81 8.45
N TYR A 672 -1.54 -20.60 8.94
CA TYR A 672 -0.52 -19.60 9.24
C TYR A 672 0.18 -19.88 10.57
N VAL A 673 1.46 -19.52 10.68
CA VAL A 673 2.23 -19.73 11.93
C VAL A 673 2.58 -18.43 12.67
N GLY A 674 2.52 -17.27 12.01
CA GLY A 674 2.91 -15.96 12.60
C GLY A 674 1.94 -15.39 13.66
N ALA A 675 2.15 -14.13 14.05
CA ALA A 675 1.43 -13.51 15.16
C ALA A 675 -0.01 -13.11 14.83
N ALA A 676 -0.26 -12.48 13.67
CA ALA A 676 -1.56 -11.87 13.38
C ALA A 676 -2.61 -12.95 13.12
N HIS A 677 -2.43 -13.69 12.01
CA HIS A 677 -3.38 -14.69 11.51
C HIS A 677 -2.99 -16.12 11.89
N GLY A 678 -1.86 -16.31 12.57
CA GLY A 678 -1.24 -17.61 12.74
C GLY A 678 -1.29 -18.19 14.15
N THR A 679 -0.88 -19.46 14.22
CA THR A 679 -0.80 -20.27 15.43
C THR A 679 -0.09 -19.57 16.57
N ALA A 680 1.00 -18.83 16.33
CA ALA A 680 1.75 -18.18 17.40
C ALA A 680 0.91 -17.17 18.20
N GLY A 681 0.10 -16.34 17.52
CA GLY A 681 -0.78 -15.38 18.18
C GLY A 681 -1.86 -16.05 19.03
N ILE A 682 -2.44 -17.13 18.50
CA ILE A 682 -3.45 -17.94 19.21
C ILE A 682 -2.82 -18.58 20.45
N ALA A 683 -1.66 -19.20 20.30
CA ALA A 683 -0.93 -19.81 21.40
C ALA A 683 -0.55 -18.79 22.48
N MET A 684 -0.11 -17.59 22.11
CA MET A 684 0.16 -16.51 23.08
C MET A 684 -1.09 -16.15 23.89
N ALA A 685 -2.25 -15.99 23.23
CA ALA A 685 -3.50 -15.66 23.90
C ALA A 685 -3.95 -16.78 24.86
N LEU A 686 -3.80 -18.05 24.45
CA LEU A 686 -4.08 -19.22 25.28
C LEU A 686 -3.11 -19.35 26.46
N ALA A 687 -1.80 -19.23 26.23
CA ALA A 687 -0.78 -19.27 27.28
C ALA A 687 -1.03 -18.18 28.31
N GLY A 688 -1.29 -16.96 27.81
CA GLY A 688 -1.82 -15.85 28.58
C GLY A 688 -2.98 -16.34 29.42
N TRP A 689 -4.15 -16.55 28.83
CA TRP A 689 -5.41 -16.89 29.51
C TRP A 689 -5.31 -18.09 30.47
N GLY A 690 -4.56 -19.13 30.12
CA GLY A 690 -4.34 -20.29 30.98
C GLY A 690 -3.52 -19.96 32.23
N GLY A 691 -2.47 -19.14 32.11
CA GLY A 691 -1.58 -18.78 33.22
C GLY A 691 -2.32 -18.11 34.39
N ALA A 692 -3.01 -16.98 34.15
CA ALA A 692 -3.74 -16.28 35.21
C ALA A 692 -5.10 -16.91 35.61
N THR A 693 -5.61 -17.93 34.91
CA THR A 693 -6.77 -18.71 35.39
C THR A 693 -6.38 -20.03 36.04
N GLY A 694 -5.10 -20.42 35.97
CA GLY A 694 -4.62 -21.73 36.44
C GLY A 694 -5.06 -22.90 35.56
N CYS A 695 -5.53 -22.67 34.33
CA CYS A 695 -5.98 -23.73 33.43
C CYS A 695 -4.81 -24.45 32.75
N ALA A 696 -4.29 -25.50 33.40
CA ALA A 696 -3.13 -26.27 32.93
C ALA A 696 -3.29 -26.83 31.51
N ALA A 697 -4.48 -27.37 31.16
CA ALA A 697 -4.74 -27.90 29.82
C ALA A 697 -4.61 -26.84 28.72
N THR A 698 -4.97 -25.59 29.01
CA THR A 698 -4.83 -24.48 28.04
C THR A 698 -3.38 -24.05 27.89
N VAL A 699 -2.62 -24.01 29.00
CA VAL A 699 -1.17 -23.76 28.96
C VAL A 699 -0.44 -24.85 28.17
N GLN A 700 -0.83 -26.11 28.36
CA GLN A 700 -0.26 -27.24 27.63
C GLN A 700 -0.51 -27.12 26.11
N LEU A 701 -1.76 -26.90 25.69
CA LEU A 701 -2.09 -26.71 24.27
C LEU A 701 -1.29 -25.55 23.64
N ALA A 702 -1.16 -24.44 24.37
CA ALA A 702 -0.36 -23.31 23.91
C ALA A 702 1.13 -23.68 23.75
N GLY A 703 1.68 -24.41 24.71
CA GLY A 703 3.04 -24.93 24.65
C GLY A 703 3.25 -25.85 23.45
N GLU A 704 2.38 -26.85 23.27
CA GLU A 704 2.42 -27.77 22.13
C GLU A 704 2.37 -27.03 20.80
N ALA A 705 1.52 -26.01 20.69
CA ALA A 705 1.42 -25.17 19.50
C ALA A 705 2.72 -24.43 19.20
N LEU A 706 3.33 -23.73 20.17
CA LEU A 706 4.59 -23.02 19.96
C LEU A 706 5.75 -23.94 19.58
N HIS A 707 5.89 -25.10 20.25
CA HIS A 707 6.95 -26.07 19.94
C HIS A 707 6.76 -26.67 18.54
N SER A 708 5.52 -27.00 18.17
CA SER A 708 5.24 -27.54 16.84
C SER A 708 5.59 -26.57 15.70
N ILE A 709 5.47 -25.25 15.91
CA ILE A 709 5.95 -24.24 14.94
C ILE A 709 7.47 -24.28 14.83
N ALA A 710 8.18 -24.35 15.96
CA ALA A 710 9.65 -24.36 15.96
C ALA A 710 10.23 -25.63 15.29
N GLU A 711 9.51 -26.75 15.37
CA GLU A 711 9.91 -28.04 14.79
C GLU A 711 9.49 -28.20 13.33
N HIS A 712 8.25 -27.83 13.00
CA HIS A 712 7.63 -28.15 11.70
C HIS A 712 7.26 -26.91 10.87
N GLY A 713 7.28 -25.72 11.46
CA GLY A 713 6.97 -24.46 10.79
C GLY A 713 8.16 -23.80 10.09
N LEU A 714 9.25 -24.53 9.85
CA LEU A 714 10.49 -24.01 9.25
C LEU A 714 10.54 -24.20 7.74
N THR A 715 11.17 -23.28 7.00
CA THR A 715 11.48 -23.45 5.57
C THR A 715 12.22 -24.76 5.31
N ASP A 716 12.17 -25.30 4.08
CA ASP A 716 12.76 -26.60 3.75
C ASP A 716 14.27 -26.67 4.07
N ASP A 717 14.98 -25.56 3.97
CA ASP A 717 16.41 -25.42 4.32
C ASP A 717 16.66 -25.14 5.81
N GLY A 718 15.60 -25.06 6.62
CA GLY A 718 15.63 -24.73 8.04
C GLY A 718 16.14 -23.31 8.35
N SER A 719 16.30 -22.45 7.34
CA SER A 719 16.91 -21.13 7.53
C SER A 719 15.96 -20.10 8.14
N ASN A 720 14.64 -20.33 8.07
CA ASN A 720 13.63 -19.41 8.53
C ASN A 720 12.30 -20.07 8.94
N ILE A 721 11.38 -19.26 9.46
CA ILE A 721 9.98 -19.62 9.72
C ILE A 721 9.16 -19.40 8.46
N ARG A 722 8.33 -20.37 8.07
CA ARG A 722 7.36 -20.24 6.96
C ARG A 722 6.28 -19.24 7.36
N ALA A 723 5.60 -18.63 6.39
CA ALA A 723 4.37 -17.89 6.71
C ALA A 723 3.16 -18.82 6.88
N THR A 724 3.10 -19.89 6.07
CA THR A 724 2.10 -20.97 6.16
C THR A 724 2.78 -22.34 6.06
N VAL A 725 2.16 -23.37 6.62
CA VAL A 725 2.66 -24.76 6.51
C VAL A 725 2.79 -25.23 5.06
N SER A 726 1.90 -24.75 4.18
CA SER A 726 1.86 -25.05 2.74
C SER A 726 2.85 -24.26 1.87
N GLY A 727 3.70 -23.40 2.44
CA GLY A 727 4.83 -22.77 1.72
C GLY A 727 4.52 -21.45 0.98
N SER A 728 3.77 -20.52 1.59
CA SER A 728 3.55 -19.19 1.01
C SER A 728 4.82 -18.30 0.93
N THR A 729 4.86 -17.41 -0.07
CA THR A 729 6.00 -16.54 -0.43
C THR A 729 6.09 -15.22 0.36
N MET A 730 5.51 -15.15 1.55
CA MET A 730 5.48 -13.92 2.36
C MET A 730 6.83 -13.64 3.04
N PRO A 731 7.19 -12.37 3.32
CA PRO A 731 8.49 -12.05 3.88
C PRO A 731 8.64 -12.59 5.31
N ALA A 732 9.61 -13.47 5.49
CA ALA A 732 9.79 -14.26 6.72
C ALA A 732 10.26 -13.46 7.95
N HIS A 733 10.54 -12.17 7.82
CA HIS A 733 10.95 -11.28 8.92
C HIS A 733 9.79 -10.48 9.56
N THR A 734 8.60 -10.51 8.98
CA THR A 734 7.49 -9.61 9.38
C THR A 734 6.86 -9.97 10.72
N TRP A 735 6.18 -9.01 11.35
CA TRP A 735 5.41 -9.30 12.57
C TRP A 735 4.14 -10.10 12.25
N CYS A 736 3.44 -9.77 11.18
CA CYS A 736 2.15 -10.39 10.86
C CYS A 736 2.28 -11.91 10.58
N HIS A 737 3.31 -12.35 9.83
CA HIS A 737 3.45 -13.75 9.41
C HIS A 737 4.82 -14.39 9.68
N GLY A 738 5.84 -13.62 10.07
CA GLY A 738 7.23 -14.08 10.10
C GLY A 738 7.81 -14.31 11.50
N ALA A 739 9.13 -14.49 11.54
CA ALA A 739 9.92 -14.76 12.74
C ALA A 739 9.82 -13.65 13.79
N ALA A 740 9.67 -12.38 13.39
CA ALA A 740 9.48 -11.28 14.34
C ALA A 740 8.20 -11.45 15.16
N GLY A 741 7.11 -11.85 14.49
CA GLY A 741 5.82 -12.14 15.11
C GLY A 741 5.87 -13.35 16.02
N PHE A 742 6.51 -14.43 15.55
CA PHE A 742 6.65 -15.63 16.38
C PHE A 742 7.44 -15.34 17.66
N LEU A 743 8.56 -14.63 17.57
CA LEU A 743 9.33 -14.17 18.74
C LEU A 743 8.51 -13.24 19.64
N TRP A 744 7.75 -12.31 19.05
CA TRP A 744 6.88 -11.40 19.79
C TRP A 744 5.83 -12.15 20.62
N CYS A 745 5.24 -13.21 20.06
CA CYS A 745 4.32 -14.10 20.76
C CYS A 745 5.01 -14.94 21.83
N LEU A 746 6.14 -15.58 21.48
CA LEU A 746 6.88 -16.48 22.35
C LEU A 746 7.40 -15.77 23.61
N LEU A 747 7.90 -14.55 23.46
CA LEU A 747 8.40 -13.74 24.57
C LEU A 747 7.28 -13.25 25.50
N GLN A 748 6.05 -13.13 24.99
CA GLN A 748 4.88 -12.76 25.80
C GLN A 748 4.15 -13.96 26.40
N SER A 749 4.33 -15.17 25.87
CA SER A 749 3.78 -16.40 26.46
C SER A 749 4.55 -16.85 27.71
N GLY A 750 5.81 -16.44 27.87
CA GLY A 750 6.71 -16.83 28.96
C GLY A 750 6.34 -16.36 30.38
N HIS A 751 5.15 -15.80 30.58
CA HIS A 751 4.59 -15.51 31.90
C HIS A 751 3.71 -16.65 32.47
N ALA A 752 3.46 -17.71 31.70
CA ALA A 752 2.65 -18.85 32.16
C ALA A 752 3.46 -20.03 32.76
N SER A 753 4.78 -20.08 32.53
CA SER A 753 5.71 -21.02 33.16
C SER A 753 7.14 -20.48 33.06
N ALA A 754 7.99 -20.79 34.05
CA ALA A 754 9.31 -20.20 34.23
C ALA A 754 10.20 -20.32 32.98
N VAL A 755 10.60 -19.16 32.45
CA VAL A 755 11.57 -18.94 31.36
C VAL A 755 11.11 -19.50 29.99
N PRO A 756 11.02 -18.67 28.93
CA PRO A 756 10.84 -19.19 27.57
C PRO A 756 11.95 -20.21 27.29
N ASP A 757 11.66 -21.33 26.62
CA ASP A 757 12.71 -22.27 26.20
C ASP A 757 13.84 -21.47 25.51
N THR A 758 14.95 -21.33 26.23
CA THR A 758 16.04 -20.44 25.84
C THR A 758 16.70 -20.94 24.55
N ALA A 759 16.67 -22.25 24.30
CA ALA A 759 17.19 -22.83 23.07
C ALA A 759 16.29 -22.49 21.88
N MET A 760 14.96 -22.59 22.05
CA MET A 760 14.01 -22.15 21.03
C MET A 760 14.15 -20.65 20.75
N VAL A 761 14.21 -19.79 21.77
CA VAL A 761 14.39 -18.34 21.58
C VAL A 761 15.67 -18.03 20.82
N GLU A 762 16.81 -18.61 21.19
CA GLU A 762 18.07 -18.39 20.48
C GLU A 762 18.01 -18.90 19.03
N SER A 763 17.44 -20.08 18.80
CA SER A 763 17.26 -20.65 17.46
C SER A 763 16.46 -19.72 16.55
N ILE A 764 15.33 -19.19 17.02
CA ILE A 764 14.48 -18.30 16.23
C ILE A 764 15.09 -16.89 16.13
N ALA A 765 15.69 -16.35 17.18
CA ALA A 765 16.39 -15.06 17.15
C ALA A 765 17.53 -15.07 16.12
N THR A 766 18.24 -16.18 15.99
CA THR A 766 19.28 -16.35 14.97
C THR A 766 18.72 -16.41 13.55
N LYS A 767 17.58 -17.07 13.33
CA LYS A 767 16.88 -17.03 12.03
C LYS A 767 16.37 -15.63 11.70
N PHE A 768 15.74 -14.97 12.67
CA PHE A 768 15.25 -13.59 12.53
C PHE A 768 16.36 -12.61 12.14
N ASP A 769 17.52 -12.72 12.78
CA ASP A 769 18.67 -11.87 12.48
C ASP A 769 19.22 -12.04 11.06
N ARG A 770 19.22 -13.28 10.55
CA ARG A 770 19.62 -13.60 9.16
C ARG A 770 18.58 -13.15 8.14
N ALA A 771 17.31 -13.13 8.53
CA ALA A 771 16.18 -12.79 7.68
C ALA A 771 15.99 -11.28 7.46
N MET A 772 16.73 -10.43 8.17
CA MET A 772 16.52 -8.99 8.12
C MET A 772 16.86 -8.43 6.74
N PRO A 773 15.92 -7.70 6.11
CA PRO A 773 16.16 -7.11 4.80
C PRO A 773 17.05 -5.86 4.92
N PHE A 774 17.71 -5.49 3.82
CA PHE A 774 18.46 -4.23 3.75
C PHE A 774 17.54 -3.00 3.59
N LEU A 775 16.34 -3.19 3.07
CA LEU A 775 15.31 -2.17 2.98
C LEU A 775 13.97 -2.80 3.31
N ALA A 776 13.19 -2.15 4.17
CA ALA A 776 11.82 -2.51 4.49
C ALA A 776 10.99 -1.24 4.64
N ASN A 777 9.66 -1.37 4.54
CA ASN A 777 8.77 -0.27 4.90
C ASN A 777 8.94 0.05 6.41
N PRO A 778 8.55 1.25 6.86
CA PRO A 778 8.80 1.67 8.24
C PRO A 778 7.79 1.10 9.25
N SER A 779 6.64 0.56 8.82
CA SER A 779 5.49 0.23 9.67
C SER A 779 5.75 -0.84 10.74
N MET A 780 4.74 -1.11 11.59
CA MET A 780 4.81 -2.18 12.60
C MET A 780 4.50 -3.56 12.01
N CYS A 781 3.45 -3.72 11.20
CA CYS A 781 3.01 -5.06 10.74
C CYS A 781 4.04 -5.73 9.82
N HIS A 782 4.55 -4.98 8.84
CA HIS A 782 5.41 -5.53 7.79
C HIS A 782 6.82 -4.92 7.78
N GLY A 783 7.11 -4.00 8.69
CA GLY A 783 8.23 -3.09 8.56
C GLY A 783 9.25 -3.09 9.70
N VAL A 784 10.11 -2.08 9.63
CA VAL A 784 11.19 -1.82 10.58
C VAL A 784 10.67 -1.58 12.00
N GLY A 785 9.47 -1.00 12.16
CA GLY A 785 8.85 -0.79 13.47
C GLY A 785 8.63 -2.09 14.23
N GLY A 786 8.06 -3.12 13.58
CA GLY A 786 7.83 -4.43 14.20
C GLY A 786 9.13 -5.14 14.53
N MET A 787 10.14 -5.02 13.66
CA MET A 787 11.48 -5.57 13.95
C MET A 787 12.11 -4.90 15.17
N LEU A 788 12.00 -3.57 15.26
CA LEU A 788 12.53 -2.78 16.35
C LEU A 788 11.86 -3.18 17.68
N GLU A 789 10.55 -3.41 17.68
CA GLU A 789 9.83 -3.92 18.83
C GLU A 789 10.40 -5.27 19.31
N THR A 790 10.53 -6.25 18.41
CA THR A 790 11.04 -7.58 18.76
C THR A 790 12.48 -7.52 19.29
N TRP A 791 13.37 -6.72 18.69
CA TRP A 791 14.74 -6.56 19.20
C TRP A 791 14.79 -5.84 20.56
N ARG A 792 13.89 -4.87 20.80
CA ARG A 792 13.73 -4.27 22.13
C ARG A 792 13.33 -5.31 23.18
N MET A 793 12.40 -6.20 22.85
CA MET A 793 11.99 -7.28 23.75
C MET A 793 13.15 -8.23 24.04
N LEU A 794 13.89 -8.67 23.01
CA LEU A 794 15.08 -9.52 23.17
C LEU A 794 16.17 -8.88 24.04
N ARG A 795 16.29 -7.54 24.07
CA ARG A 795 17.26 -6.84 24.94
C ARG A 795 17.04 -7.11 26.44
N ALA A 796 15.82 -7.50 26.85
CA ALA A 796 15.54 -7.89 28.22
C ALA A 796 16.27 -9.17 28.64
N LEU A 797 16.62 -10.04 27.68
CA LEU A 797 17.30 -11.31 27.94
C LEU A 797 18.83 -11.11 28.01
N PRO A 798 19.52 -11.54 29.09
CA PRO A 798 20.95 -11.32 29.27
C PRO A 798 21.82 -11.79 28.09
N GLY A 799 21.54 -12.98 27.54
CA GLY A 799 22.28 -13.55 26.41
C GLY A 799 22.14 -12.77 25.10
N HIS A 800 21.10 -11.96 24.95
CA HIS A 800 20.82 -11.21 23.72
C HIS A 800 21.13 -9.72 23.83
N ARG A 801 21.39 -9.17 25.02
CA ARG A 801 21.49 -7.72 25.27
C ARG A 801 22.42 -7.00 24.28
N ALA A 802 23.64 -7.49 24.08
CA ALA A 802 24.61 -6.85 23.20
C ALA A 802 24.19 -6.91 21.72
N ARG A 803 23.67 -8.06 21.27
CA ARG A 803 23.16 -8.26 19.90
C ARG A 803 21.95 -7.35 19.64
N ALA A 804 21.00 -7.36 20.57
CA ALA A 804 19.80 -6.54 20.52
C ALA A 804 20.11 -5.04 20.50
N SER A 805 21.02 -4.55 21.35
CA SER A 805 21.41 -3.13 21.33
C SER A 805 21.99 -2.70 19.98
N ARG A 806 22.86 -3.52 19.36
CA ARG A 806 23.38 -3.23 18.02
C ARG A 806 22.27 -3.19 16.97
N ARG A 807 21.30 -4.12 17.04
CA ARG A 807 20.17 -4.14 16.10
C ARG A 807 19.18 -3.01 16.32
N ILE A 808 18.98 -2.57 17.56
CA ILE A 808 18.17 -1.38 17.86
C ILE A 808 18.81 -0.15 17.22
N GLY A 809 20.11 0.09 17.44
CA GLY A 809 20.82 1.21 16.81
C GLY A 809 20.77 1.17 15.28
N HIS A 810 20.91 -0.04 14.69
CA HIS A 810 20.73 -0.27 13.26
C HIS A 810 19.38 0.21 12.73
N LEU A 811 18.30 -0.31 13.32
CA LEU A 811 16.93 -0.09 12.87
C LEU A 811 16.50 1.36 13.09
N VAL A 812 16.97 2.01 14.16
CA VAL A 812 16.78 3.45 14.36
C VAL A 812 17.47 4.26 13.26
N GLY A 813 18.68 3.88 12.85
CA GLY A 813 19.38 4.48 11.71
C GLY A 813 18.62 4.33 10.39
N ILE A 814 18.01 3.17 10.14
CA ILE A 814 17.13 2.96 8.98
C ILE A 814 15.90 3.87 9.05
N LEU A 815 15.20 3.93 10.20
CA LEU A 815 14.06 4.84 10.36
C LEU A 815 14.47 6.31 10.13
N ARG A 816 15.70 6.70 10.51
CA ARG A 816 16.25 8.02 10.20
C ARG A 816 16.46 8.25 8.70
N LEU A 817 16.74 7.23 7.91
CA LEU A 817 16.83 7.36 6.45
C LEU A 817 15.44 7.31 5.77
N LEU A 818 14.48 6.60 6.39
CA LEU A 818 13.10 6.44 5.90
C LEU A 818 12.15 7.57 6.32
N HIS A 819 12.58 8.54 7.13
CA HIS A 819 11.71 9.68 7.43
C HIS A 819 11.62 10.66 6.26
N HIS A 820 10.55 11.41 6.21
CA HIS A 820 10.41 12.58 5.34
C HIS A 820 9.65 13.70 6.04
N ALA A 821 9.83 14.91 5.52
CA ALA A 821 9.04 16.06 5.94
C ALA A 821 7.65 15.98 5.28
N TYR A 822 6.62 16.02 6.10
CA TYR A 822 5.24 16.21 5.67
C TYR A 822 4.74 17.49 6.35
N GLU A 823 4.48 18.54 5.57
CA GLU A 823 4.10 19.87 6.07
C GLU A 823 4.99 20.38 7.23
N GLY A 824 6.30 20.14 7.17
CA GLY A 824 7.25 20.56 8.22
C GLY A 824 7.36 19.64 9.45
N ALA A 825 6.64 18.53 9.51
CA ALA A 825 6.80 17.51 10.57
C ALA A 825 7.56 16.27 10.07
N THR A 826 8.25 15.59 10.98
CA THR A 826 8.91 14.31 10.71
C THR A 826 7.89 13.17 10.74
N VAL A 827 7.70 12.50 9.60
CA VAL A 827 6.81 11.34 9.47
C VAL A 827 7.43 10.24 8.62
N TRP A 828 6.74 9.10 8.56
CA TRP A 828 7.07 7.94 7.74
C TRP A 828 5.91 7.59 6.83
N SER A 829 6.18 6.90 5.73
CA SER A 829 5.11 6.36 4.90
C SER A 829 4.41 5.22 5.62
N SER A 830 3.16 4.92 5.26
CA SER A 830 2.47 3.71 5.70
C SER A 830 3.06 2.47 5.01
N ASP A 831 2.40 1.32 5.15
CA ASP A 831 2.66 0.13 4.32
C ASP A 831 2.55 0.42 2.81
N GLN A 832 1.87 1.52 2.44
CA GLN A 832 1.90 2.06 1.08
C GLN A 832 2.94 3.19 0.99
N PRO A 833 4.04 3.05 0.22
CA PRO A 833 5.16 3.99 0.22
C PRO A 833 4.81 5.46 -0.07
N ALA A 834 3.72 5.70 -0.80
CA ALA A 834 3.26 7.03 -1.19
C ALA A 834 2.23 7.65 -0.23
N VAL A 835 1.81 6.91 0.80
CA VAL A 835 0.77 7.36 1.72
C VAL A 835 1.38 7.64 3.08
N VAL A 836 0.92 8.73 3.71
CA VAL A 836 1.20 9.07 5.10
C VAL A 836 -0.10 8.96 5.86
N ALA A 837 -0.15 8.11 6.88
CA ALA A 837 -1.33 7.92 7.72
C ALA A 837 -0.90 7.76 9.19
N PRO A 838 -1.65 8.33 10.16
CA PRO A 838 -1.27 8.37 11.56
C PRO A 838 -1.46 7.03 12.29
N ASP A 839 -1.77 5.95 11.60
CA ASP A 839 -2.08 4.65 12.20
C ASP A 839 -0.91 4.04 12.98
N LEU A 840 -1.23 3.32 14.06
CA LEU A 840 -0.24 2.68 14.90
C LEU A 840 0.47 1.53 14.17
N TRP A 841 -0.31 0.64 13.54
CA TRP A 841 0.26 -0.62 13.06
C TRP A 841 0.75 -0.55 11.61
N VAL A 842 0.06 0.24 10.79
CA VAL A 842 0.37 0.40 9.35
C VAL A 842 0.88 1.79 9.00
N GLY A 843 0.87 2.75 9.93
CA GLY A 843 1.18 4.17 9.69
C GLY A 843 2.40 4.69 10.44
N PHE A 844 2.54 6.02 10.51
CA PHE A 844 3.74 6.68 11.02
C PHE A 844 3.82 6.79 12.54
N THR A 845 2.72 6.58 13.28
CA THR A 845 2.78 6.62 14.75
C THR A 845 3.41 5.34 15.32
N GLY A 846 3.37 4.22 14.59
CA GLY A 846 4.13 3.01 14.92
C GLY A 846 5.64 3.25 15.07
N PRO A 847 6.35 3.70 14.02
CA PRO A 847 7.75 4.13 14.10
C PRO A 847 8.00 5.14 15.23
N ALA A 848 7.12 6.12 15.40
CA ALA A 848 7.25 7.14 16.43
C ALA A 848 7.23 6.53 17.85
N VAL A 849 6.29 5.62 18.10
CA VAL A 849 6.20 4.87 19.36
C VAL A 849 7.46 4.05 19.60
N GLN A 850 7.95 3.33 18.58
CA GLN A 850 9.16 2.51 18.75
C GLN A 850 10.41 3.35 19.01
N LEU A 851 10.53 4.53 18.39
CA LEU A 851 11.60 5.48 18.67
C LEU A 851 11.53 6.01 20.10
N ALA A 852 10.34 6.40 20.56
CA ALA A 852 10.13 6.90 21.92
C ALA A 852 10.48 5.84 22.98
N LEU A 853 10.02 4.60 22.76
CA LEU A 853 10.34 3.50 23.65
C LEU A 853 11.83 3.11 23.58
N ALA A 854 12.45 3.13 22.38
CA ALA A 854 13.88 2.84 22.26
C ALA A 854 14.70 3.88 23.04
N ALA A 855 14.32 5.15 22.93
CA ALA A 855 14.96 6.27 23.61
C ALA A 855 14.84 6.23 25.14
N ASN A 856 13.77 5.63 25.69
CA ASN A 856 13.60 5.49 27.13
C ASN A 856 14.13 4.15 27.69
N GLY A 857 14.71 3.30 26.85
CA GLY A 857 15.28 2.02 27.27
C GLY A 857 14.26 0.92 27.58
N SER A 858 12.97 1.12 27.34
CA SER A 858 11.93 0.10 27.56
C SER A 858 12.21 -1.16 26.73
N SER A 859 11.89 -2.32 27.28
CA SER A 859 11.85 -3.60 26.54
C SER A 859 10.43 -4.16 26.45
N ALA A 860 9.44 -3.44 26.98
CA ALA A 860 8.05 -3.87 26.95
C ALA A 860 7.46 -3.73 25.53
N PRO A 861 6.64 -4.70 25.08
CA PRO A 861 5.83 -4.57 23.88
C PRO A 861 4.75 -3.51 24.05
N VAL A 862 4.34 -2.84 22.97
CA VAL A 862 3.30 -1.79 22.97
C VAL A 862 1.97 -2.36 23.43
N ILE A 863 1.60 -3.53 22.92
CA ILE A 863 0.34 -4.22 23.24
C ILE A 863 0.62 -5.35 24.23
N SER A 864 0.94 -4.98 25.46
CA SER A 864 1.22 -5.91 26.56
C SER A 864 0.57 -5.45 27.87
N PRO A 865 0.26 -6.37 28.80
CA PRO A 865 -0.27 -6.04 30.13
C PRO A 865 0.56 -4.96 30.85
N ASP A 866 1.87 -5.18 30.97
CA ASP A 866 2.80 -4.31 31.70
C ASP A 866 2.89 -2.90 31.13
N TRP A 867 2.89 -2.77 29.79
CA TRP A 867 3.04 -1.47 29.15
C TRP A 867 1.74 -0.66 29.18
N LEU A 868 0.61 -1.30 28.89
CA LEU A 868 -0.68 -0.62 28.89
C LEU A 868 -1.09 -0.18 30.30
N GLN A 869 -0.75 -0.95 31.34
CA GLN A 869 -0.93 -0.53 32.73
C GLN A 869 -0.13 0.76 33.06
N LYS A 870 1.11 0.87 32.56
CA LYS A 870 1.91 2.11 32.69
C LYS A 870 1.27 3.27 31.95
N CYS A 871 0.74 3.04 30.74
CA CYS A 871 0.06 4.08 29.96
C CYS A 871 -1.27 4.54 30.57
N ALA A 872 -1.92 3.66 31.33
CA ALA A 872 -3.15 3.93 32.05
C ALA A 872 -2.93 4.68 33.38
N SER A 873 -1.68 4.82 33.82
CA SER A 873 -1.35 5.50 35.08
C SER A 873 -1.11 6.99 34.82
N PRO A 874 -1.68 7.92 35.61
CA PRO A 874 -1.36 9.33 35.49
C PRO A 874 0.14 9.53 35.72
N PRO A 875 0.79 10.49 35.03
CA PRO A 875 2.20 10.76 35.24
C PRO A 875 2.44 11.07 36.72
N ALA A 876 3.40 10.37 37.35
CA ALA A 876 3.88 10.77 38.66
C ALA A 876 4.29 12.24 38.56
N GLY A 877 3.78 13.09 39.47
CA GLY A 877 4.14 14.51 39.51
C GLY A 877 5.67 14.68 39.54
N PRO A 878 6.17 15.84 39.06
CA PRO A 878 7.60 16.09 38.90
C PRO A 878 8.42 15.82 40.17
#